data_AF-U2P8T5-F1
#
_entry.id   AF-U2P8T5-F1
#
_cell.length_a   1.000
_cell.length_b   1.000
_cell.length_c   1.000
_cell.angle_alpha   90.00
_cell.angle_beta   90.00
_cell.angle_gamma   90.00
#
_symmetry.space_group_name_H-M   'P 1'
#
loop_
_entity.id
_entity.type
_entity.pdbx_description
1 polymer ?
#
loop_
_entity_poly.entity_id
_entity_poly.type
_entity_poly.pdbx_seq_one_letter_code
_entity_poly.pdbx_strand_id
1 'polypeptide(L)'
;MRSYCKYYSLLALFILFGAGFVSAQSISVSAPSRVSAGENFRLSYTINTDDVDDFRVGNIPNGLEVIAGPYTSQQSSYQMVNGHTSSSSSITFTYTLFANKNGTYTIPEAHAVVKGKRVNSRSVKIVVAGHAQTNGGAPGMHNDAGSPRVRDAGSTISGNDLFIKVSANKKRVHEQEPILLTYKVYTLVELTQLEGKMPDLTGFHTQEIKLPQQKSFHVETVNGRPYRCVTWSQYVMYPQMTGKLKIPSITFKGIVVQQNRNVNPFEAFFNGGSGYIEVKRNIEAPGMTIQVDPLPGRPANFSGGVGKFNISASLNKTEVKAGEPLQLRVVVGGTGNLKLIKQPTIAFPKDFDKYDPKVTDRTKLTANGLEGNMVYDYLAVPQNQGRYVIPPVALVYYDTSANSYRTVKTQSFTINVAPGDGKTDRVADFMTNKDNDIRGIHQTDMSQHALNDFFFGSVGYILANVLPFVAFVILLIVFRRRAIDNADMVKLRGRKASKMATRRLRKANRLMLEGRQNEFYDEVLHALWGYMGDKLNMPVEQLSRDNITETLAKHAVDTETIELFVTAIDECEFERYAPGDAAGNMNRTFESAMTAIMRIEEVMKRRRKTSRAAVVRLFLSLSLLSVGMPGWALTRQNADAEYKKGNYQQAIKDYETLLKSGVSSELYYNLGNAYYRTDNITKAVLNYERALMLNPADRDIRFNLQFARSKTIDKIVPADEMFFVTWYKAVVNSASVDRWASIAVFSICAVLVLLLVYLFGSRAVFRKVGFFGACFFFMLFLLGNLFAWQQKSQYDNRTGAIVVSSSVSVKATPGKSASEAFILHEGTCVEVVDKTLPGWRAVQTGDGRSGWVPVGTLEEI
;
A
#
# COMPACT_ATOMS: atom_id res chain seq x y z
N MET A 1 -47.05 13.23 27.17
CA MET A 1 -45.72 13.89 27.20
C MET A 1 -44.62 13.00 27.84
N ARG A 2 -44.57 11.68 27.54
CA ARG A 2 -43.59 10.73 28.13
C ARG A 2 -42.90 9.78 27.14
N SER A 3 -43.17 9.89 25.83
CA SER A 3 -42.58 8.98 24.82
C SER A 3 -41.48 9.59 23.95
N TYR A 4 -41.11 10.87 24.17
CA TYR A 4 -40.11 11.57 23.35
C TYR A 4 -38.68 11.56 23.93
N CYS A 5 -38.48 11.13 25.19
CA CYS A 5 -37.15 11.08 25.83
C CYS A 5 -36.28 9.87 25.46
N LYS A 6 -36.81 8.85 24.75
CA LYS A 6 -36.03 7.65 24.38
C LYS A 6 -35.25 7.76 23.07
N TYR A 7 -35.56 8.75 22.21
CA TYR A 7 -34.86 8.93 20.93
C TYR A 7 -33.69 9.92 20.99
N TYR A 8 -33.69 10.86 21.94
CA TYR A 8 -32.58 11.81 22.13
C TYR A 8 -31.38 11.19 22.88
N SER A 9 -31.63 10.19 23.73
CA SER A 9 -30.59 9.47 24.47
C SER A 9 -29.78 8.50 23.59
N LEU A 10 -30.40 7.91 22.56
CA LEU A 10 -29.71 7.06 21.57
C LEU A 10 -28.85 7.86 20.58
N LEU A 11 -29.24 9.10 20.25
CA LEU A 11 -28.46 9.98 19.37
C LEU A 11 -27.29 10.64 20.12
N ALA A 12 -27.46 10.97 21.41
CA ALA A 12 -26.37 11.43 22.27
C ALA A 12 -25.33 10.34 22.55
N LEU A 13 -25.74 9.06 22.60
CA LEU A 13 -24.83 7.92 22.75
C LEU A 13 -23.99 7.66 21.49
N PHE A 14 -24.48 8.03 20.30
CA PHE A 14 -23.75 7.89 19.03
C PHE A 14 -22.76 9.05 18.77
N ILE A 15 -23.00 10.22 19.37
CA ILE A 15 -22.13 11.40 19.29
C ILE A 15 -20.93 11.29 20.26
N LEU A 16 -21.02 10.46 21.30
CA LEU A 16 -19.93 10.20 22.25
C LEU A 16 -18.91 9.14 21.80
N PHE A 17 -19.14 8.45 20.67
CA PHE A 17 -18.19 7.48 20.10
C PHE A 17 -17.35 8.01 18.93
N GLY A 18 -17.50 9.29 18.57
CA GLY A 18 -16.69 9.98 17.59
C GLY A 18 -15.51 10.76 18.19
N ALA A 19 -14.82 10.19 19.17
CA ALA A 19 -13.56 10.76 19.63
C ALA A 19 -12.46 10.39 18.63
N GLY A 20 -12.08 11.34 17.79
CA GLY A 20 -10.86 11.23 17.01
C GLY A 20 -9.70 10.95 17.96
N PHE A 21 -9.01 9.82 17.74
CA PHE A 21 -7.71 9.58 18.34
C PHE A 21 -6.77 10.67 17.83
N VAL A 22 -6.64 11.75 18.61
CA VAL A 22 -5.45 12.59 18.55
C VAL A 22 -4.32 11.68 18.99
N SER A 23 -3.49 11.21 18.05
CA SER A 23 -2.17 10.72 18.39
C SER A 23 -1.41 11.89 18.97
N ALA A 24 -1.46 12.02 20.30
CA ALA A 24 -0.58 12.89 21.04
C ALA A 24 0.87 12.57 20.63
N GLN A 25 1.75 13.57 20.64
CA GLN A 25 3.18 13.34 20.63
C GLN A 25 3.49 12.40 21.81
N SER A 26 3.63 11.12 21.52
CA SER A 26 3.81 10.10 22.54
C SER A 26 5.29 9.95 22.78
N ILE A 27 5.67 9.88 24.06
CA ILE A 27 7.01 9.45 24.44
C ILE A 27 7.14 7.98 24.01
N SER A 28 8.06 7.70 23.08
CA SER A 28 8.29 6.33 22.61
C SER A 28 9.07 5.55 23.68
N VAL A 29 8.50 4.43 24.16
CA VAL A 29 9.15 3.57 25.16
C VAL A 29 9.63 2.28 24.53
N SER A 30 10.91 2.00 24.72
CA SER A 30 11.59 0.77 24.32
C SER A 30 12.14 0.05 25.54
N ALA A 31 11.72 -1.20 25.73
CA ALA A 31 12.27 -2.13 26.70
C ALA A 31 11.97 -3.58 26.26
N PRO A 32 12.81 -4.56 26.64
CA PRO A 32 12.57 -5.97 26.36
C PRO A 32 11.33 -6.49 27.10
N SER A 33 10.53 -7.33 26.44
CA SER A 33 9.31 -7.93 27.00
C SER A 33 9.58 -9.11 27.94
N ARG A 34 10.74 -9.75 27.82
CA ARG A 34 11.25 -10.79 28.71
C ARG A 34 12.71 -10.54 29.06
N VAL A 35 13.08 -10.76 30.32
CA VAL A 35 14.46 -10.69 30.84
C VAL A 35 14.69 -11.82 31.82
N SER A 36 15.93 -12.29 31.97
CA SER A 36 16.24 -13.33 32.96
C SER A 36 16.47 -12.71 34.33
N ALA A 37 16.11 -13.41 35.41
CA ALA A 37 16.45 -12.94 36.77
C ALA A 37 17.97 -12.90 36.94
N GLY A 38 18.50 -11.77 37.41
CA GLY A 38 19.94 -11.51 37.52
C GLY A 38 20.58 -10.83 36.31
N GLU A 39 19.80 -10.38 35.31
CA GLU A 39 20.31 -9.63 34.15
C GLU A 39 20.00 -8.12 34.23
N ASN A 40 20.87 -7.33 33.60
CA ASN A 40 20.66 -5.91 33.36
C ASN A 40 19.96 -5.70 32.02
N PHE A 41 19.04 -4.75 31.93
CA PHE A 41 18.40 -4.37 30.68
C PHE A 41 18.14 -2.86 30.59
N ARG A 42 17.95 -2.36 29.37
CA ARG A 42 17.71 -0.93 29.10
C ARG A 42 16.25 -0.61 28.93
N LEU A 43 15.84 0.49 29.55
CA LEU A 43 14.54 1.14 29.38
C LEU A 43 14.79 2.54 28.81
N SER A 44 14.38 2.77 27.56
CA SER A 44 14.62 4.03 26.86
C SER A 44 13.30 4.75 26.54
N TYR A 45 13.27 6.04 26.82
CA TYR A 45 12.19 6.97 26.50
C TYR A 45 12.69 8.00 25.48
N THR A 46 12.20 7.94 24.24
CA THR A 46 12.61 8.85 23.16
C THR A 46 11.52 9.87 22.87
N ILE A 47 11.91 11.14 22.82
CA ILE A 47 11.08 12.30 22.53
C ILE A 47 11.69 13.05 21.34
N ASN A 48 10.96 13.18 20.24
CA ASN A 48 11.47 13.76 19.00
C ASN A 48 11.37 15.30 19.00
N THR A 49 11.99 15.94 20.00
CA THR A 49 12.21 17.39 20.10
C THR A 49 13.39 17.65 21.04
N ASP A 50 14.06 18.79 20.92
CA ASP A 50 15.05 19.32 21.88
C ASP A 50 14.41 20.08 23.05
N ASP A 51 13.21 20.61 22.85
CA ASP A 51 12.43 21.31 23.86
C ASP A 51 11.62 20.35 24.78
N VAL A 52 12.29 19.78 25.78
CA VAL A 52 11.70 18.88 26.78
C VAL A 52 11.99 19.36 28.20
N ASP A 53 10.94 19.62 28.97
CA ASP A 53 10.99 19.98 30.38
C ASP A 53 10.35 18.91 31.29
N ASP A 54 10.77 18.86 32.55
CA ASP A 54 10.17 18.05 33.64
C ASP A 54 9.91 16.58 33.27
N PHE A 55 10.85 15.91 32.60
CA PHE A 55 10.76 14.47 32.34
C PHE A 55 10.82 13.67 33.65
N ARG A 56 9.80 12.86 33.93
CA ARG A 56 9.72 11.97 35.08
C ARG A 56 9.30 10.56 34.67
N VAL A 57 10.11 9.57 35.03
CA VAL A 57 9.76 8.16 34.86
C VAL A 57 8.67 7.75 35.86
N GLY A 58 7.79 6.84 35.45
CA GLY A 58 6.80 6.24 36.34
C GLY A 58 7.44 5.40 37.45
N ASN A 59 6.71 5.17 38.55
CA ASN A 59 7.25 4.45 39.71
C ASN A 59 7.70 3.03 39.33
N ILE A 60 8.97 2.71 39.54
CA ILE A 60 9.55 1.43 39.16
C ILE A 60 9.25 0.39 40.26
N PRO A 61 8.61 -0.76 39.94
CA PRO A 61 8.23 -1.75 40.94
C PRO A 61 9.43 -2.35 41.69
N ASN A 62 9.27 -2.67 42.98
CA ASN A 62 10.32 -3.19 43.89
C ASN A 62 11.07 -4.47 43.43
N GLY A 63 10.63 -5.13 42.35
CA GLY A 63 11.35 -6.27 41.74
C GLY A 63 12.31 -5.88 40.61
N LEU A 64 12.30 -4.62 40.20
CA LEU A 64 13.23 -4.00 39.25
C LEU A 64 14.00 -2.90 39.97
N GLU A 65 15.32 -2.98 39.97
CA GLU A 65 16.17 -1.98 40.63
C GLU A 65 16.82 -1.08 39.59
N VAL A 66 16.80 0.23 39.80
CA VAL A 66 17.50 1.17 38.91
C VAL A 66 18.98 1.15 39.26
N ILE A 67 19.79 0.58 38.38
CA ILE A 67 21.23 0.50 38.58
C ILE A 67 21.91 1.79 38.11
N ALA A 68 21.41 2.39 37.03
CA ALA A 68 21.98 3.62 36.47
C ALA A 68 21.00 4.39 35.57
N GLY A 69 21.16 5.70 35.46
CA GLY A 69 20.38 6.59 34.61
C GLY A 69 19.56 7.66 35.38
N PRO A 70 18.81 8.52 34.69
CA PRO A 70 18.66 8.57 33.23
C PRO A 70 19.90 9.11 32.53
N TYR A 71 20.35 8.42 31.49
CA TYR A 71 21.30 8.96 30.51
C TYR A 71 20.54 9.69 29.41
N THR A 72 20.87 10.96 29.19
CA THR A 72 20.21 11.79 28.18
C THR A 72 21.09 11.86 26.93
N SER A 73 20.55 11.42 25.79
CA SER A 73 21.21 11.54 24.47
C SER A 73 20.39 12.48 23.59
N GLN A 74 21.03 13.48 22.99
CA GLN A 74 20.40 14.41 22.06
C GLN A 74 20.96 14.20 20.65
N GLN A 75 20.09 14.11 19.65
CA GLN A 75 20.46 13.96 18.25
C GLN A 75 19.74 15.04 17.44
N SER A 76 20.50 15.84 16.68
CA SER A 76 19.95 16.82 15.74
C SER A 76 20.36 16.48 14.31
N SER A 77 19.43 16.63 13.36
CA SER A 77 19.68 16.49 11.93
C SER A 77 19.16 17.73 11.20
N TYR A 78 19.97 18.28 10.30
CA TYR A 78 19.66 19.52 9.59
C TYR A 78 19.65 19.23 8.08
N GLN A 79 18.54 19.53 7.40
CA GLN A 79 18.38 19.26 5.98
C GLN A 79 17.72 20.46 5.29
N MET A 80 18.36 20.98 4.24
CA MET A 80 17.86 22.10 3.43
C MET A 80 17.38 21.57 2.08
N VAL A 81 16.11 21.81 1.73
CA VAL A 81 15.54 21.41 0.43
C VAL A 81 14.80 22.60 -0.17
N ASN A 82 15.19 23.01 -1.38
CA ASN A 82 14.56 24.10 -2.16
C ASN A 82 14.34 25.41 -1.37
N GLY A 83 15.33 25.82 -0.57
CA GLY A 83 15.23 27.05 0.24
C GLY A 83 14.43 26.92 1.53
N HIS A 84 13.86 25.75 1.83
CA HIS A 84 13.25 25.45 3.12
C HIS A 84 14.19 24.59 3.98
N THR A 85 14.53 25.12 5.15
CA THR A 85 15.27 24.42 6.20
C THR A 85 14.34 23.53 7.01
N SER A 86 14.73 22.28 7.22
CA SER A 86 14.04 21.34 8.08
C SER A 86 15.06 20.78 9.10
N SER A 87 14.85 21.07 10.40
CA SER A 87 15.70 20.61 11.51
C SER A 87 14.90 19.63 12.35
N SER A 88 15.41 18.42 12.59
CA SER A 88 14.81 17.43 13.49
C SER A 88 15.73 17.17 14.67
N SER A 89 15.28 17.47 15.88
CA SER A 89 15.97 17.20 17.14
C SER A 89 15.23 16.09 17.90
N SER A 90 15.95 15.20 18.60
CA SER A 90 15.35 14.20 19.49
C SER A 90 16.19 14.00 20.75
N ILE A 91 15.54 13.86 21.90
CA ILE A 91 16.14 13.56 23.19
C ILE A 91 15.69 12.16 23.63
N THR A 92 16.64 11.31 24.02
CA THR A 92 16.38 9.98 24.57
C THR A 92 16.89 9.88 26.00
N PHE A 93 16.01 9.54 26.95
CA PHE A 93 16.34 9.22 28.33
C PHE A 93 16.44 7.71 28.51
N THR A 94 17.59 7.20 28.93
CA THR A 94 17.83 5.75 29.09
C THR A 94 18.15 5.39 30.54
N TYR A 95 17.42 4.42 31.09
CA TYR A 95 17.67 3.79 32.38
C TYR A 95 18.21 2.38 32.18
N THR A 96 19.14 1.96 33.03
CA THR A 96 19.60 0.58 33.16
C THR A 96 18.98 -0.02 34.41
N LEU A 97 18.19 -1.08 34.25
CA LEU A 97 17.46 -1.75 35.31
C LEU A 97 18.01 -3.15 35.56
N PHE A 98 17.99 -3.60 36.83
CA PHE A 98 18.30 -4.95 37.27
C PHE A 98 17.02 -5.73 37.55
N ALA A 99 16.92 -6.98 37.08
CA ALA A 99 15.81 -7.85 37.40
C ALA A 99 16.12 -8.73 38.64
N ASN A 100 15.71 -8.27 39.83
CA ASN A 100 16.05 -8.90 41.11
C ASN A 100 15.28 -10.19 41.41
N LYS A 101 14.01 -10.27 41.00
CA LYS A 101 13.10 -11.39 41.33
C LYS A 101 12.31 -11.83 40.11
N ASN A 102 12.01 -13.13 40.04
CA ASN A 102 11.07 -13.66 39.07
C ASN A 102 9.67 -13.08 39.31
N GLY A 103 8.98 -12.72 38.22
CA GLY A 103 7.67 -12.10 38.31
C GLY A 103 7.35 -11.32 37.04
N THR A 104 6.14 -10.79 36.98
CA THR A 104 5.74 -9.87 35.91
C THR A 104 5.57 -8.48 36.48
N TYR A 105 6.36 -7.53 35.98
CA TYR A 105 6.39 -6.16 36.45
C TYR A 105 5.83 -5.22 35.38
N THR A 106 5.01 -4.27 35.80
CA THR A 106 4.49 -3.23 34.90
C THR A 106 5.06 -1.89 35.34
N ILE A 107 5.84 -1.26 34.46
CA ILE A 107 6.35 0.09 34.66
C ILE A 107 5.25 1.07 34.19
N PRO A 108 4.76 1.98 35.05
CA PRO A 108 3.75 2.97 34.70
C PRO A 108 4.23 3.93 33.62
N GLU A 109 3.29 4.71 33.07
CA GLU A 109 3.60 5.79 32.15
C GLU A 109 4.61 6.79 32.74
N ALA A 110 5.47 7.32 31.87
CA ALA A 110 6.36 8.44 32.15
C ALA A 110 5.72 9.72 31.63
N HIS A 111 6.02 10.85 32.25
CA HIS A 111 5.49 12.16 31.87
C HIS A 111 6.60 13.12 31.48
N ALA A 112 6.33 14.01 30.55
CA ALA A 112 7.20 15.13 30.19
C ALA A 112 6.36 16.33 29.77
N VAL A 113 6.95 17.53 29.81
CA VAL A 113 6.36 18.74 29.22
C VAL A 113 7.12 19.03 27.93
N VAL A 114 6.41 18.96 26.80
CA VAL A 114 6.97 19.23 25.47
C VAL A 114 6.27 20.47 24.92
N LYS A 115 7.02 21.54 24.63
CA LYS A 115 6.48 22.82 24.11
C LYS A 115 5.30 23.36 24.94
N GLY A 116 5.42 23.29 26.27
CA GLY A 116 4.37 23.72 27.21
C GLY A 116 3.16 22.79 27.36
N LYS A 117 3.13 21.62 26.72
CA LYS A 117 2.06 20.62 26.87
C LYS A 117 2.56 19.34 27.54
N ARG A 118 1.78 18.82 28.51
CA ARG A 118 2.09 17.56 29.18
C ARG A 118 1.82 16.38 28.23
N VAL A 119 2.81 15.52 28.06
CA VAL A 119 2.75 14.29 27.26
C VAL A 119 3.11 13.09 28.10
N ASN A 120 2.47 11.95 27.80
CA ASN A 120 2.66 10.70 28.53
C ASN A 120 3.20 9.61 27.61
N SER A 121 3.90 8.65 28.22
CA SER A 121 4.33 7.42 27.57
C SER A 121 3.31 6.29 27.79
N ARG A 122 3.46 5.17 27.09
CA ARG A 122 2.71 3.94 27.41
C ARG A 122 3.38 3.20 28.58
N SER A 123 2.58 2.49 29.38
CA SER A 123 3.13 1.54 30.37
C SER A 123 3.80 0.35 29.67
N VAL A 124 4.82 -0.22 30.31
CA VAL A 124 5.59 -1.35 29.77
C VAL A 124 5.52 -2.53 30.71
N LYS A 125 5.16 -3.71 30.18
CA LYS A 125 5.13 -4.97 30.92
C LYS A 125 6.41 -5.78 30.65
N ILE A 126 7.07 -6.21 31.71
CA ILE A 126 8.33 -6.98 31.67
C ILE A 126 8.11 -8.27 32.43
N VAL A 127 8.36 -9.40 31.77
CA VAL A 127 8.31 -10.73 32.39
C VAL A 127 9.72 -11.16 32.74
N VAL A 128 9.99 -11.33 34.04
CA VAL A 128 11.25 -11.84 34.57
C VAL A 128 11.11 -13.32 34.87
N ALA A 129 11.90 -14.17 34.21
CA ALA A 129 11.88 -15.61 34.42
C ALA A 129 13.29 -16.20 34.29
N GLY A 130 13.68 -17.10 35.21
CA GLY A 130 14.98 -17.78 35.19
C GLY A 130 15.44 -18.20 36.59
N HIS A 131 16.61 -18.81 36.70
CA HIS A 131 17.26 -19.03 38.00
C HIS A 131 18.44 -18.08 38.12
N ALA A 132 18.37 -17.15 39.08
CA ALA A 132 19.51 -16.30 39.40
C ALA A 132 20.65 -17.19 39.93
N GLN A 133 21.83 -17.15 39.32
CA GLN A 133 23.03 -17.71 39.93
C GLN A 133 23.34 -16.88 41.18
N THR A 134 23.00 -17.41 42.35
CA THR A 134 23.39 -16.87 43.65
C THR A 134 24.90 -17.04 43.84
N ASN A 135 25.68 -16.04 43.43
CA ASN A 135 27.00 -15.80 44.00
C ASN A 135 26.89 -14.63 44.98
N GLY A 136 26.96 -14.94 46.28
CA GLY A 136 26.87 -13.98 47.38
C GLY A 136 28.09 -13.08 47.49
N GLY A 137 28.22 -12.13 46.57
CA GLY A 137 29.17 -11.01 46.64
C GLY A 137 28.50 -9.75 46.10
N ALA A 138 28.73 -8.62 46.77
CA ALA A 138 28.23 -7.32 46.32
C ALA A 138 28.61 -7.08 44.84
N PRO A 139 27.67 -6.66 43.96
CA PRO A 139 27.98 -6.49 42.54
C PRO A 139 28.92 -5.31 42.35
N GLY A 140 30.18 -5.58 42.02
CA GLY A 140 31.08 -4.59 41.45
C GLY A 140 30.59 -4.17 40.07
N MET A 141 30.11 -2.94 39.95
CA MET A 141 29.87 -2.28 38.65
C MET A 141 31.19 -2.24 37.85
N HIS A 142 31.18 -2.83 36.64
CA HIS A 142 32.21 -2.83 35.57
C HIS A 142 32.82 -4.19 35.21
N ASN A 143 31.99 -5.19 34.91
CA ASN A 143 32.43 -6.26 34.01
C ASN A 143 31.33 -6.58 33.01
N ASP A 144 31.12 -5.65 32.10
CA ASP A 144 30.41 -5.91 30.86
C ASP A 144 31.35 -6.74 29.98
N ALA A 145 31.18 -8.07 30.01
CA ALA A 145 32.08 -9.03 29.36
C ALA A 145 32.04 -9.00 27.81
N GLY A 146 31.35 -8.02 27.21
CA GLY A 146 31.21 -7.85 25.76
C GLY A 146 31.34 -6.42 25.23
N SER A 147 31.60 -5.41 26.08
CA SER A 147 31.81 -4.03 25.62
C SER A 147 33.28 -3.79 25.25
N PRO A 148 33.59 -3.10 24.13
CA PRO A 148 34.97 -2.85 23.72
C PRO A 148 35.71 -2.11 24.81
N ARG A 149 36.77 -2.72 25.36
CA ARG A 149 37.73 -1.97 26.20
C ARG A 149 38.60 -1.18 25.25
N VAL A 150 38.38 0.13 25.16
CA VAL A 150 39.37 1.01 24.54
C VAL A 150 40.62 0.90 25.38
N ARG A 151 41.68 0.31 24.82
CA ARG A 151 42.93 0.11 25.54
C ARG A 151 43.71 1.41 25.63
N ASP A 152 44.43 1.58 26.73
CA ASP A 152 45.32 2.73 26.91
C ASP A 152 46.41 2.77 25.83
N ALA A 153 46.72 3.98 25.37
CA ALA A 153 47.77 4.27 24.39
C ALA A 153 49.12 3.69 24.86
N GLY A 154 49.76 2.91 24.00
CA GLY A 154 51.02 2.22 24.30
C GLY A 154 50.87 0.76 24.75
N SER A 155 49.65 0.28 25.02
CA SER A 155 49.39 -1.14 25.24
C SER A 155 49.65 -1.96 23.96
N THR A 156 50.31 -3.12 24.10
CA THR A 156 50.57 -4.01 22.97
C THR A 156 49.26 -4.67 22.52
N ILE A 157 48.96 -4.54 21.23
CA ILE A 157 47.86 -5.27 20.58
C ILE A 157 48.49 -6.51 19.98
N SER A 158 48.23 -7.66 20.58
CA SER A 158 48.77 -8.94 20.17
C SER A 158 47.88 -9.61 19.12
N GLY A 159 48.41 -10.64 18.45
CA GLY A 159 47.62 -11.49 17.53
C GLY A 159 46.46 -12.24 18.22
N ASN A 160 46.39 -12.24 19.56
CA ASN A 160 45.24 -12.79 20.29
C ASN A 160 44.11 -11.77 20.47
N ASP A 161 44.37 -10.48 20.25
CA ASP A 161 43.40 -9.40 20.46
C ASP A 161 42.69 -9.01 19.16
N LEU A 162 43.38 -9.17 18.04
CA LEU A 162 42.89 -8.89 16.69
C LEU A 162 43.52 -9.87 15.72
N PHE A 163 42.71 -10.74 15.15
CA PHE A 163 43.17 -11.73 14.16
C PHE A 163 42.12 -12.02 13.10
N ILE A 164 42.57 -12.61 12.01
CA ILE A 164 41.72 -13.07 10.92
C ILE A 164 41.72 -14.59 10.90
N LYS A 165 40.53 -15.18 10.92
CA LYS A 165 40.34 -16.60 10.68
C LYS A 165 40.02 -16.80 9.20
N VAL A 166 40.84 -17.62 8.54
CA VAL A 166 40.62 -18.04 7.16
C VAL A 166 39.96 -19.42 7.16
N SER A 167 38.81 -19.54 6.52
CA SER A 167 38.12 -20.80 6.36
C SER A 167 37.76 -21.03 4.90
N ALA A 168 38.05 -22.23 4.39
CA ALA A 168 37.50 -22.73 3.13
C ALA A 168 36.35 -23.71 3.43
N ASN A 169 35.28 -23.66 2.64
CA ASN A 169 34.19 -24.64 2.75
C ASN A 169 34.65 -26.08 2.43
N LYS A 170 35.69 -26.21 1.58
CA LYS A 170 36.30 -27.49 1.17
C LYS A 170 37.81 -27.35 1.13
N LYS A 171 38.53 -28.37 1.62
CA LYS A 171 40.01 -28.45 1.57
C LYS A 171 40.51 -29.48 0.56
N ARG A 172 39.62 -30.33 0.07
CA ARG A 172 39.87 -31.33 -0.97
C ARG A 172 38.73 -31.24 -1.98
N VAL A 173 39.05 -30.99 -3.24
CA VAL A 173 38.08 -30.77 -4.32
C VAL A 173 38.59 -31.36 -5.64
N HIS A 174 37.71 -31.49 -6.62
CA HIS A 174 38.16 -31.74 -7.99
C HIS A 174 38.62 -30.44 -8.69
N GLU A 175 39.37 -30.58 -9.77
CA GLU A 175 39.65 -29.45 -10.68
C GLU A 175 38.34 -28.74 -11.10
N GLN A 176 38.36 -27.41 -11.24
CA GLN A 176 37.22 -26.55 -11.58
C GLN A 176 36.04 -26.56 -10.59
N GLU A 177 36.08 -27.32 -9.50
CA GLU A 177 35.05 -27.27 -8.47
C GLU A 177 35.17 -25.99 -7.61
N PRO A 178 34.07 -25.24 -7.38
CA PRO A 178 34.11 -23.98 -6.64
C PRO A 178 34.46 -24.19 -5.16
N ILE A 179 35.38 -23.35 -4.68
CA ILE A 179 35.78 -23.25 -3.27
C ILE A 179 35.39 -21.86 -2.76
N LEU A 180 34.62 -21.81 -1.67
CA LEU A 180 34.33 -20.57 -0.96
C LEU A 180 35.39 -20.35 0.12
N LEU A 181 36.18 -19.31 -0.05
CA LEU A 181 37.14 -18.81 0.93
C LEU A 181 36.55 -17.63 1.68
N THR A 182 36.58 -17.68 3.01
CA THR A 182 36.02 -16.65 3.89
C THR A 182 37.09 -16.14 4.84
N TYR A 183 37.26 -14.82 4.88
CA TYR A 183 38.08 -14.10 5.86
C TYR A 183 37.15 -13.48 6.91
N LYS A 184 37.17 -14.02 8.12
CA LYS A 184 36.40 -13.49 9.25
C LYS A 184 37.34 -12.82 10.24
N VAL A 185 37.06 -11.58 10.57
CA VAL A 185 37.85 -10.78 11.52
C VAL A 185 37.29 -11.02 12.92
N TYR A 186 38.18 -11.23 13.89
CA TYR A 186 37.87 -11.33 15.31
C TYR A 186 38.64 -10.24 16.04
N THR A 187 37.95 -9.40 16.82
CA THR A 187 38.54 -8.26 17.52
C THR A 187 37.99 -8.10 18.93
N LEU A 188 38.88 -7.78 19.87
CA LEU A 188 38.58 -7.28 21.22
C LEU A 188 38.76 -5.76 21.33
N VAL A 189 39.35 -5.15 20.30
CA VAL A 189 39.61 -3.71 20.22
C VAL A 189 38.67 -3.06 19.20
N GLU A 190 38.53 -1.74 19.28
CA GLU A 190 37.71 -0.98 18.35
C GLU A 190 38.43 -0.83 17.00
N LEU A 191 38.06 -1.69 16.06
CA LEU A 191 38.54 -1.68 14.68
C LEU A 191 37.67 -0.77 13.83
N THR A 192 38.22 0.32 13.32
CA THR A 192 37.50 1.31 12.49
C THR A 192 37.65 1.02 11.00
N GLN A 193 38.83 0.58 10.57
CA GLN A 193 39.15 0.31 9.16
C GLN A 193 40.02 -0.94 9.04
N LEU A 194 39.86 -1.68 7.94
CA LEU A 194 40.70 -2.82 7.62
C LEU A 194 40.87 -2.94 6.11
N GLU A 195 42.07 -2.69 5.63
CA GLU A 195 42.41 -2.73 4.22
C GLU A 195 43.21 -3.99 3.89
N GLY A 196 42.84 -4.64 2.80
CA GLY A 196 43.58 -5.78 2.27
C GLY A 196 42.86 -6.36 1.07
N LYS A 197 43.59 -6.55 -0.02
CA LYS A 197 43.08 -7.17 -1.25
C LYS A 197 43.76 -8.52 -1.43
N MET A 198 42.97 -9.50 -1.85
CA MET A 198 43.50 -10.81 -2.25
C MET A 198 44.46 -10.65 -3.43
N PRO A 199 45.68 -11.23 -3.35
CA PRO A 199 46.58 -11.27 -4.50
C PRO A 199 46.08 -12.29 -5.53
N ASP A 200 46.58 -12.18 -6.76
CA ASP A 200 46.32 -13.20 -7.79
C ASP A 200 46.93 -14.53 -7.32
N LEU A 201 46.11 -15.56 -7.27
CA LEU A 201 46.51 -16.88 -6.80
C LEU A 201 46.93 -17.75 -7.98
N THR A 202 48.19 -18.20 -7.98
CA THR A 202 48.67 -19.16 -8.97
C THR A 202 47.83 -20.44 -8.91
N GLY A 203 47.27 -20.84 -10.05
CA GLY A 203 46.45 -22.05 -10.17
C GLY A 203 44.99 -21.91 -9.76
N PHE A 204 44.52 -20.72 -9.39
CA PHE A 204 43.09 -20.46 -9.15
C PHE A 204 42.58 -19.29 -10.02
N HIS A 205 41.37 -19.45 -10.54
CA HIS A 205 40.57 -18.31 -10.99
C HIS A 205 39.75 -17.80 -9.80
N THR A 206 39.90 -16.54 -9.42
CA THR A 206 39.32 -15.98 -8.20
C THR A 206 38.30 -14.88 -8.52
N GLN A 207 37.19 -14.87 -7.78
CA GLN A 207 36.17 -13.82 -7.87
C GLN A 207 35.71 -13.42 -6.47
N GLU A 208 35.67 -12.12 -6.19
CA GLU A 208 35.22 -11.59 -4.91
C GLU A 208 33.69 -11.49 -4.85
N ILE A 209 33.10 -11.97 -3.76
CA ILE A 209 31.67 -11.80 -3.47
C ILE A 209 31.48 -10.40 -2.86
N LYS A 210 30.64 -9.57 -3.49
CA LYS A 210 30.32 -8.23 -2.98
C LYS A 210 29.52 -8.33 -1.68
N LEU A 211 30.12 -7.88 -0.58
CA LEU A 211 29.47 -7.81 0.74
C LEU A 211 28.87 -6.41 0.99
N PRO A 212 27.88 -6.26 1.90
CA PRO A 212 27.36 -4.95 2.30
C PRO A 212 28.47 -4.03 2.80
N GLN A 213 28.45 -2.75 2.38
CA GLN A 213 29.47 -1.79 2.82
C GLN A 213 29.43 -1.52 4.33
N GLN A 214 28.22 -1.46 4.91
CA GLN A 214 28.04 -1.36 6.35
C GLN A 214 28.13 -2.74 6.98
N LYS A 215 29.22 -2.99 7.71
CA LYS A 215 29.50 -4.27 8.37
C LYS A 215 28.99 -4.24 9.82
N SER A 216 28.04 -5.11 10.16
CA SER A 216 27.57 -5.30 11.53
C SER A 216 28.39 -6.37 12.24
N PHE A 217 29.01 -6.03 13.36
CA PHE A 217 29.73 -7.00 14.20
C PHE A 217 28.75 -7.72 15.13
N HIS A 218 28.95 -9.02 15.31
CA HIS A 218 28.25 -9.85 16.30
C HIS A 218 29.27 -10.56 17.20
N VAL A 219 28.82 -11.04 18.36
CA VAL A 219 29.71 -11.70 19.34
C VAL A 219 29.76 -13.20 19.05
N GLU A 220 30.97 -13.75 18.90
CA GLU A 220 31.25 -15.19 18.84
C GLU A 220 32.29 -15.56 19.91
N THR A 221 32.09 -16.69 20.60
CA THR A 221 33.06 -17.19 21.58
C THR A 221 34.13 -18.03 20.90
N VAL A 222 35.40 -17.65 21.05
CA VAL A 222 36.56 -18.40 20.55
C VAL A 222 37.44 -18.76 21.74
N ASN A 223 37.69 -20.06 21.95
CA ASN A 223 38.49 -20.58 23.07
C ASN A 223 38.03 -20.05 24.45
N GLY A 224 36.71 -19.98 24.67
CA GLY A 224 36.11 -19.50 25.91
C GLY A 224 36.11 -17.98 26.11
N ARG A 225 36.62 -17.20 25.15
CA ARG A 225 36.61 -15.73 25.19
C ARG A 225 35.65 -15.15 24.15
N PRO A 226 34.79 -14.17 24.51
CA PRO A 226 33.88 -13.53 23.56
C PRO A 226 34.63 -12.52 22.69
N TYR A 227 34.53 -12.65 21.37
CA TYR A 227 35.10 -11.74 20.38
C TYR A 227 33.99 -11.08 19.58
N ARG A 228 34.16 -9.81 19.23
CA ARG A 228 33.36 -9.21 18.15
C ARG A 228 33.91 -9.72 16.83
N CYS A 229 33.05 -10.22 15.97
CA CYS A 229 33.46 -10.75 14.68
C CYS A 229 32.56 -10.28 13.55
N VAL A 230 33.12 -10.28 12.34
CA VAL A 230 32.40 -9.97 11.11
C VAL A 230 33.09 -10.62 9.92
N THR A 231 32.31 -11.06 8.94
CA THR A 231 32.86 -11.52 7.66
C THR A 231 33.37 -10.32 6.89
N TRP A 232 34.68 -10.27 6.66
CA TRP A 232 35.33 -9.11 6.06
C TRP A 232 35.35 -9.19 4.54
N SER A 233 35.75 -10.34 4.00
CA SER A 233 35.80 -10.62 2.56
C SER A 233 35.52 -12.09 2.29
N GLN A 234 34.93 -12.37 1.13
CA GLN A 234 34.65 -13.72 0.65
C GLN A 234 35.02 -13.83 -0.82
N TYR A 235 35.64 -14.95 -1.19
CA TYR A 235 36.09 -15.23 -2.55
C TYR A 235 35.62 -16.60 -2.98
N VAL A 236 35.12 -16.72 -4.20
CA VAL A 236 34.93 -18.00 -4.88
C VAL A 236 36.14 -18.25 -5.75
N MET A 237 36.74 -19.43 -5.60
CA MET A 237 37.95 -19.82 -6.30
C MET A 237 37.71 -21.10 -7.08
N TYR A 238 38.20 -21.16 -8.33
CA TYR A 238 38.12 -22.33 -9.20
C TYR A 238 39.53 -22.83 -9.50
N PRO A 239 39.94 -24.01 -9.00
CA PRO A 239 41.27 -24.54 -9.26
C PRO A 239 41.42 -24.92 -10.74
N GLN A 240 42.46 -24.40 -11.38
CA GLN A 240 42.75 -24.58 -12.81
C GLN A 240 43.72 -25.74 -13.09
N MET A 241 44.31 -26.32 -12.04
CA MET A 241 45.28 -27.41 -12.13
C MET A 241 45.16 -28.35 -10.91
N THR A 242 45.58 -29.60 -11.08
CA THR A 242 45.57 -30.63 -10.02
C THR A 242 46.80 -30.55 -9.13
N GLY A 243 46.71 -31.07 -7.90
CA GLY A 243 47.80 -31.13 -6.94
C GLY A 243 47.54 -30.32 -5.68
N LYS A 244 48.60 -30.08 -4.89
CA LYS A 244 48.53 -29.29 -3.65
C LYS A 244 48.71 -27.81 -3.97
N LEU A 245 47.61 -27.06 -4.04
CA LEU A 245 47.64 -25.63 -4.32
C LEU A 245 47.69 -24.83 -3.02
N LYS A 246 48.57 -23.83 -2.96
CA LYS A 246 48.80 -23.02 -1.76
C LYS A 246 48.16 -21.64 -1.91
N ILE A 247 47.35 -21.29 -0.92
CA ILE A 247 46.86 -19.93 -0.68
C ILE A 247 47.87 -19.29 0.29
N PRO A 248 48.58 -18.22 -0.12
CA PRO A 248 49.60 -17.58 0.70
C PRO A 248 48.99 -16.89 1.92
N SER A 249 49.83 -16.61 2.92
CA SER A 249 49.47 -15.71 4.03
C SER A 249 49.28 -14.29 3.48
N ILE A 250 48.28 -13.56 3.98
CA ILE A 250 47.96 -12.21 3.50
C ILE A 250 47.98 -11.24 4.67
N THR A 251 48.69 -10.12 4.52
CA THR A 251 48.72 -9.07 5.53
C THR A 251 47.63 -8.04 5.26
N PHE A 252 46.70 -7.91 6.20
CA PHE A 252 45.71 -6.83 6.22
C PHE A 252 46.20 -5.68 7.10
N LYS A 253 45.95 -4.44 6.67
CA LYS A 253 46.29 -3.21 7.42
C LYS A 253 45.03 -2.71 8.13
N GLY A 254 44.94 -2.93 9.42
CA GLY A 254 43.86 -2.45 10.28
C GLY A 254 44.20 -1.11 10.95
N ILE A 255 43.17 -0.29 11.19
CA ILE A 255 43.24 0.89 12.06
C ILE A 255 42.39 0.59 13.30
N VAL A 256 43.02 0.69 14.46
CA VAL A 256 42.38 0.49 15.75
C VAL A 256 42.52 1.74 16.60
N VAL A 257 41.49 2.02 17.40
CA VAL A 257 41.48 3.20 18.26
C VAL A 257 41.94 2.82 19.67
N GLN A 258 42.94 3.54 20.18
CA GLN A 258 43.40 3.44 21.57
C GLN A 258 43.14 4.76 22.30
N GLN A 259 42.86 4.70 23.60
CA GLN A 259 42.60 5.89 24.41
C GLN A 259 43.94 6.46 24.89
N ASN A 260 44.28 7.68 24.47
CA ASN A 260 45.43 8.38 25.01
C ASN A 260 45.01 9.20 26.24
N ARG A 261 45.36 8.69 27.43
CA ARG A 261 45.07 9.33 28.72
C ARG A 261 46.11 10.37 29.15
N ASN A 262 47.24 10.47 28.45
CA ASN A 262 48.35 11.37 28.78
C ASN A 262 48.33 12.68 27.96
N VAL A 263 47.21 13.02 27.32
CA VAL A 263 47.09 14.27 26.56
C VAL A 263 46.85 15.43 27.52
N ASN A 264 47.66 16.48 27.43
CA ASN A 264 47.45 17.69 28.23
C ASN A 264 46.04 18.25 27.94
N PRO A 265 45.28 18.70 28.97
CA PRO A 265 43.92 19.23 28.79
C PRO A 265 43.83 20.38 27.76
N PHE A 266 44.93 21.12 27.58
CA PHE A 266 45.07 22.18 26.59
C PHE A 266 45.21 21.63 25.15
N GLU A 267 46.00 20.58 24.91
CA GLU A 267 46.15 19.94 23.59
C GLU A 267 44.88 19.19 23.14
N ALA A 268 44.19 18.53 24.08
CA ALA A 268 42.92 17.85 23.81
C ALA A 268 41.81 18.83 23.36
N PHE A 269 41.88 20.09 23.81
CA PHE A 269 40.95 21.15 23.44
C PHE A 269 41.16 21.68 22.02
N PHE A 270 42.42 21.82 21.55
CA PHE A 270 42.72 22.32 20.20
C PHE A 270 42.60 21.25 19.08
N ASN A 271 42.65 19.95 19.41
CA ASN A 271 42.50 18.84 18.46
C ASN A 271 41.09 18.20 18.44
N GLY A 272 40.06 18.88 18.95
CA GLY A 272 38.67 18.41 18.83
C GLY A 272 38.20 17.36 19.85
N GLY A 273 38.86 17.24 21.02
CA GLY A 273 38.32 16.53 22.18
C GLY A 273 38.45 15.00 22.19
N SER A 274 38.99 14.36 21.15
CA SER A 274 39.18 12.91 21.15
C SER A 274 40.50 12.55 21.82
N GLY A 275 40.46 12.11 23.08
CA GLY A 275 41.57 11.42 23.77
C GLY A 275 41.85 10.03 23.17
N TYR A 276 41.84 9.92 21.84
CA TYR A 276 41.92 8.69 21.08
C TYR A 276 43.02 8.84 20.01
N ILE A 277 43.86 7.82 19.87
CA ILE A 277 44.87 7.73 18.83
C ILE A 277 44.56 6.55 17.91
N GLU A 278 44.72 6.76 16.61
CA GLU A 278 44.62 5.71 15.61
C GLU A 278 45.97 4.97 15.51
N VAL A 279 45.94 3.67 15.78
CA VAL A 279 47.11 2.81 15.66
C VAL A 279 46.94 1.90 14.45
N LYS A 280 47.89 1.98 13.52
CA LYS A 280 47.94 1.08 12.36
C LYS A 280 48.51 -0.26 12.79
N ARG A 281 47.82 -1.36 12.47
CA ARG A 281 48.23 -2.72 12.80
C ARG A 281 48.19 -3.62 11.58
N ASN A 282 49.28 -4.33 11.34
CA ASN A 282 49.32 -5.40 10.36
C ASN A 282 48.76 -6.68 10.99
N ILE A 283 47.81 -7.31 10.32
CA ILE A 283 47.12 -8.50 10.77
C ILE A 283 47.36 -9.56 9.71
N GLU A 284 48.09 -10.61 10.05
CA GLU A 284 48.38 -11.70 9.14
C GLU A 284 47.21 -12.70 9.13
N ALA A 285 46.59 -12.85 7.98
CA ALA A 285 45.62 -13.89 7.72
C ALA A 285 46.38 -15.17 7.30
N PRO A 286 46.24 -16.28 8.04
CA PRO A 286 47.01 -17.50 7.79
C PRO A 286 46.74 -18.07 6.40
N GLY A 287 47.80 -18.53 5.73
CA GLY A 287 47.70 -19.27 4.48
C GLY A 287 47.07 -20.66 4.66
N MET A 288 46.67 -21.28 3.56
CA MET A 288 46.03 -22.61 3.56
C MET A 288 46.45 -23.40 2.33
N THR A 289 46.47 -24.73 2.43
CA THR A 289 46.68 -25.62 1.27
C THR A 289 45.38 -26.33 0.92
N ILE A 290 45.06 -26.37 -0.38
CA ILE A 290 43.93 -27.09 -0.96
C ILE A 290 44.47 -28.26 -1.78
N GLN A 291 43.95 -29.46 -1.53
CA GLN A 291 44.21 -30.63 -2.36
C GLN A 291 43.23 -30.66 -3.54
N VAL A 292 43.74 -30.66 -4.77
CA VAL A 292 42.94 -30.71 -5.99
C VAL A 292 43.17 -32.04 -6.69
N ASP A 293 42.12 -32.85 -6.78
CA ASP A 293 42.16 -34.16 -7.43
C ASP A 293 41.71 -34.05 -8.90
N PRO A 294 42.25 -34.89 -9.81
CA PRO A 294 41.79 -34.95 -11.20
C PRO A 294 40.34 -35.44 -11.28
N LEU A 295 39.64 -35.09 -12.35
CA LEU A 295 38.34 -35.72 -12.65
C LEU A 295 38.56 -37.16 -13.17
N PRO A 296 37.86 -38.17 -12.60
CA PRO A 296 38.08 -39.57 -12.96
C PRO A 296 37.43 -39.93 -14.29
N GLY A 297 38.18 -40.45 -15.28
CA GLY A 297 37.60 -41.04 -16.49
C GLY A 297 36.95 -40.04 -17.47
N ARG A 298 37.62 -38.91 -17.73
CA ARG A 298 37.13 -37.79 -18.56
C ARG A 298 36.62 -38.20 -19.96
N PRO A 299 35.31 -38.04 -20.27
CA PRO A 299 34.75 -38.29 -21.60
C PRO A 299 35.24 -37.29 -22.65
N ALA A 300 35.33 -37.73 -23.91
CA ALA A 300 35.76 -36.88 -25.03
C ALA A 300 34.82 -35.67 -25.27
N ASN A 301 33.52 -35.85 -25.03
CA ASN A 301 32.49 -34.81 -25.18
C ASN A 301 32.23 -34.02 -23.87
N PHE A 302 33.12 -34.11 -22.89
CA PHE A 302 33.01 -33.35 -21.64
C PHE A 302 33.03 -31.84 -21.91
N SER A 303 32.01 -31.15 -21.41
CA SER A 303 31.84 -29.70 -21.62
C SER A 303 32.79 -28.85 -20.78
N GLY A 304 33.48 -29.41 -19.79
CA GLY A 304 34.23 -28.65 -18.78
C GLY A 304 33.39 -28.26 -17.56
N GLY A 305 32.08 -28.54 -17.56
CA GLY A 305 31.21 -28.24 -16.43
C GLY A 305 31.44 -29.13 -15.22
N VAL A 306 31.72 -28.53 -14.07
CA VAL A 306 31.87 -29.18 -12.76
C VAL A 306 30.91 -28.50 -11.77
N GLY A 307 29.93 -29.27 -11.28
CA GLY A 307 28.82 -28.75 -10.49
C GLY A 307 27.50 -29.43 -10.86
N LYS A 308 26.39 -28.71 -10.73
CA LYS A 308 25.06 -29.22 -11.05
C LYS A 308 24.42 -28.34 -12.11
N PHE A 309 24.22 -28.89 -13.30
CA PHE A 309 23.71 -28.15 -14.44
C PHE A 309 22.47 -28.80 -15.05
N ASN A 310 21.69 -27.99 -15.74
CA ASN A 310 20.65 -28.41 -16.64
C ASN A 310 20.84 -27.70 -17.98
N ILE A 311 20.18 -28.23 -19.01
CA ILE A 311 20.14 -27.61 -20.33
C ILE A 311 18.70 -27.63 -20.82
N SER A 312 18.25 -26.52 -21.37
CA SER A 312 16.97 -26.42 -22.06
C SER A 312 17.17 -25.72 -23.39
N ALA A 313 16.25 -25.96 -24.32
CA ALA A 313 16.19 -25.21 -25.56
C ALA A 313 14.76 -24.73 -25.81
N SER A 314 14.63 -23.65 -26.56
CA SER A 314 13.35 -23.16 -27.06
C SER A 314 13.53 -22.57 -28.44
N LEU A 315 12.51 -22.74 -29.27
CA LEU A 315 12.51 -22.25 -30.65
C LEU A 315 11.45 -21.16 -30.77
N ASN A 316 11.79 -20.05 -31.43
CA ASN A 316 10.86 -18.92 -31.59
C ASN A 316 9.67 -19.25 -32.52
N LYS A 317 9.90 -20.08 -33.56
CA LYS A 317 8.89 -20.50 -34.54
C LYS A 317 9.17 -21.91 -35.04
N THR A 318 8.16 -22.77 -35.11
CA THR A 318 8.24 -24.10 -35.73
C THR A 318 7.87 -24.09 -37.22
N GLU A 319 7.26 -23.00 -37.70
CA GLU A 319 6.89 -22.80 -39.09
C GLU A 319 7.49 -21.48 -39.60
N VAL A 320 8.28 -21.55 -40.67
CA VAL A 320 8.99 -20.40 -41.25
C VAL A 320 9.04 -20.53 -42.78
N LYS A 321 9.34 -19.45 -43.50
CA LYS A 321 9.62 -19.52 -44.95
C LYS A 321 11.12 -19.65 -45.22
N ALA A 322 11.49 -20.22 -46.36
CA ALA A 322 12.88 -20.19 -46.82
C ALA A 322 13.37 -18.73 -46.94
N GLY A 323 14.56 -18.45 -46.42
CA GLY A 323 15.14 -17.11 -46.28
C GLY A 323 14.70 -16.34 -45.02
N GLU A 324 13.73 -16.83 -44.25
CA GLU A 324 13.31 -16.21 -42.99
C GLU A 324 14.14 -16.74 -41.80
N PRO A 325 14.80 -15.87 -41.01
CA PRO A 325 15.58 -16.32 -39.87
C PRO A 325 14.71 -16.95 -38.77
N LEU A 326 15.21 -18.04 -38.18
CA LEU A 326 14.72 -18.59 -36.92
C LEU A 326 15.77 -18.47 -35.82
N GLN A 327 15.29 -18.40 -34.58
CA GLN A 327 16.13 -18.26 -33.40
C GLN A 327 15.93 -19.46 -32.48
N LEU A 328 17.00 -20.22 -32.27
CA LEU A 328 17.08 -21.29 -31.28
C LEU A 328 17.80 -20.76 -30.04
N ARG A 329 17.06 -20.62 -28.95
CA ARG A 329 17.60 -20.25 -27.64
C ARG A 329 17.97 -21.50 -26.88
N VAL A 330 19.24 -21.64 -26.51
CA VAL A 330 19.75 -22.70 -25.64
C VAL A 330 20.20 -22.10 -24.32
N VAL A 331 19.72 -22.65 -23.22
CA VAL A 331 20.00 -22.15 -21.87
C VAL A 331 20.72 -23.24 -21.10
N VAL A 332 21.91 -22.92 -20.61
CA VAL A 332 22.64 -23.75 -19.66
C VAL A 332 22.50 -23.10 -18.29
N GLY A 333 21.77 -23.75 -17.40
CA GLY A 333 21.48 -23.25 -16.06
C GLY A 333 22.10 -24.12 -14.98
N GLY A 334 22.31 -23.57 -13.78
CA GLY A 334 22.72 -24.36 -12.62
C GLY A 334 23.69 -23.65 -11.68
N THR A 335 24.44 -24.46 -10.93
CA THR A 335 25.45 -24.02 -9.97
C THR A 335 26.80 -24.69 -10.25
N GLY A 336 27.89 -23.91 -10.24
CA GLY A 336 29.24 -24.44 -10.46
C GLY A 336 30.12 -23.45 -11.22
N ASN A 337 30.95 -23.97 -12.14
CA ASN A 337 31.84 -23.17 -12.99
C ASN A 337 31.18 -22.72 -14.31
N LEU A 338 29.94 -22.20 -14.27
CA LEU A 338 29.10 -21.94 -15.46
C LEU A 338 29.81 -21.17 -16.60
N LYS A 339 30.62 -20.16 -16.26
CA LYS A 339 31.36 -19.32 -17.23
C LYS A 339 32.53 -20.03 -17.92
N LEU A 340 32.96 -21.17 -17.40
CA LEU A 340 34.09 -21.96 -17.92
C LEU A 340 33.63 -23.18 -18.73
N ILE A 341 32.31 -23.37 -18.86
CA ILE A 341 31.74 -24.44 -19.67
C ILE A 341 31.89 -24.08 -21.15
N LYS A 342 32.31 -25.05 -21.97
CA LYS A 342 32.33 -24.93 -23.42
C LYS A 342 30.94 -24.65 -23.94
N GLN A 343 30.82 -23.66 -24.81
CA GLN A 343 29.58 -23.33 -25.49
C GLN A 343 28.98 -24.57 -26.18
N PRO A 344 27.68 -24.87 -25.98
CA PRO A 344 27.02 -25.99 -26.65
C PRO A 344 27.08 -25.84 -28.16
N THR A 345 27.39 -26.91 -28.91
CA THR A 345 27.38 -26.86 -30.37
C THR A 345 26.07 -27.42 -30.91
N ILE A 346 25.47 -26.74 -31.88
CA ILE A 346 24.20 -27.14 -32.49
C ILE A 346 24.44 -27.76 -33.85
N ALA A 347 23.96 -28.98 -34.05
CA ALA A 347 23.97 -29.65 -35.34
C ALA A 347 22.74 -29.24 -36.16
N PHE A 348 22.78 -28.03 -36.75
CA PHE A 348 21.75 -27.61 -37.70
C PHE A 348 21.80 -28.47 -38.97
N PRO A 349 20.65 -28.70 -39.65
CA PRO A 349 20.61 -29.35 -40.96
C PRO A 349 21.48 -28.60 -41.99
N LYS A 350 21.98 -29.31 -43.00
CA LYS A 350 22.90 -28.72 -44.01
C LYS A 350 22.31 -27.54 -44.79
N ASP A 351 20.99 -27.48 -44.91
CA ASP A 351 20.27 -26.41 -45.63
C ASP A 351 20.09 -25.13 -44.79
N PHE A 352 20.80 -24.98 -43.67
CA PHE A 352 20.72 -23.82 -42.80
C PHE A 352 22.03 -23.05 -42.77
N ASP A 353 21.96 -21.75 -43.04
CA ASP A 353 23.05 -20.84 -42.70
C ASP A 353 23.04 -20.58 -41.21
N LYS A 354 24.20 -20.74 -40.58
CA LYS A 354 24.38 -20.60 -39.13
C LYS A 354 25.20 -19.36 -38.81
N TYR A 355 24.81 -18.67 -37.75
CA TYR A 355 25.52 -17.51 -37.24
C TYR A 355 26.02 -17.76 -35.81
N ASP A 356 27.01 -16.98 -35.39
CA ASP A 356 27.49 -17.01 -34.02
C ASP A 356 26.36 -16.61 -33.06
N PRO A 357 26.16 -17.35 -31.96
CA PRO A 357 25.09 -17.03 -31.06
C PRO A 357 25.39 -15.76 -30.28
N LYS A 358 24.34 -15.00 -30.01
CA LYS A 358 24.40 -13.94 -29.00
C LYS A 358 24.45 -14.59 -27.61
N VAL A 359 25.52 -14.34 -26.87
CA VAL A 359 25.71 -14.86 -25.51
C VAL A 359 25.25 -13.83 -24.49
N THR A 360 24.35 -14.24 -23.60
CA THR A 360 23.89 -13.40 -22.48
C THR A 360 24.19 -14.10 -21.15
N ASP A 361 24.96 -13.44 -20.30
CA ASP A 361 25.32 -13.91 -18.95
C ASP A 361 24.29 -13.42 -17.93
N ARG A 362 23.60 -14.36 -17.27
CA ARG A 362 22.67 -14.11 -16.16
C ARG A 362 23.10 -14.86 -14.91
N THR A 363 24.40 -14.85 -14.62
CA THR A 363 24.95 -15.49 -13.44
C THR A 363 25.16 -14.50 -12.30
N LYS A 364 24.96 -15.00 -11.08
CA LYS A 364 25.23 -14.31 -9.82
C LYS A 364 26.27 -15.13 -9.07
N LEU A 365 27.24 -14.46 -8.46
CA LEU A 365 28.24 -15.13 -7.65
C LEU A 365 27.67 -15.40 -6.25
N THR A 366 27.59 -16.66 -5.85
CA THR A 366 27.06 -17.08 -4.55
C THR A 366 28.09 -17.92 -3.78
N ALA A 367 27.76 -18.25 -2.53
CA ALA A 367 28.56 -19.14 -1.69
C ALA A 367 28.79 -20.54 -2.27
N ASN A 368 27.91 -20.99 -3.17
CA ASN A 368 27.96 -22.31 -3.80
C ASN A 368 28.70 -22.31 -5.16
N GLY A 369 29.22 -21.16 -5.59
CA GLY A 369 29.81 -20.97 -6.93
C GLY A 369 29.04 -19.91 -7.74
N LEU A 370 29.27 -19.90 -9.04
CA LEU A 370 28.41 -19.14 -9.96
C LEU A 370 27.07 -19.89 -10.08
N GLU A 371 25.99 -19.18 -9.77
CA GLU A 371 24.62 -19.66 -9.89
C GLU A 371 23.88 -18.79 -10.90
N GLY A 372 23.14 -19.41 -11.82
CA GLY A 372 22.37 -18.66 -12.80
C GLY A 372 22.28 -19.38 -14.13
N ASN A 373 22.14 -18.58 -15.19
CA ASN A 373 21.93 -19.08 -16.54
C ASN A 373 22.90 -18.42 -17.52
N MET A 374 23.49 -19.21 -18.40
CA MET A 374 24.14 -18.75 -19.63
C MET A 374 23.17 -19.00 -20.79
N VAL A 375 22.77 -17.94 -21.47
CA VAL A 375 21.80 -17.98 -22.57
C VAL A 375 22.55 -17.81 -23.89
N TYR A 376 22.38 -18.77 -24.80
CA TYR A 376 22.95 -18.79 -26.14
C TYR A 376 21.83 -18.69 -27.16
N ASP A 377 21.73 -17.55 -27.82
CA ASP A 377 20.72 -17.28 -28.84
C ASP A 377 21.31 -17.53 -30.24
N TYR A 378 21.10 -18.74 -30.78
CA TYR A 378 21.54 -19.13 -32.13
C TYR A 378 20.57 -18.62 -33.19
N LEU A 379 21.09 -17.92 -34.18
CA LEU A 379 20.34 -17.54 -35.38
C LEU A 379 20.68 -18.52 -36.51
N ALA A 380 19.66 -19.05 -37.16
CA ALA A 380 19.83 -19.88 -38.35
C ALA A 380 18.80 -19.53 -39.42
N VAL A 381 19.19 -19.59 -40.69
CA VAL A 381 18.34 -19.23 -41.84
C VAL A 381 18.19 -20.45 -42.75
N PRO A 382 16.98 -21.02 -42.92
CA PRO A 382 16.74 -22.11 -43.85
C PRO A 382 16.78 -21.63 -45.29
N GLN A 383 17.48 -22.35 -46.16
CA GLN A 383 17.63 -21.99 -47.58
C GLN A 383 16.55 -22.60 -48.47
N ASN A 384 16.05 -23.79 -48.13
CA ASN A 384 15.11 -24.54 -48.96
C ASN A 384 13.85 -24.90 -48.18
N GLN A 385 12.74 -25.06 -48.91
CA GLN A 385 11.49 -25.58 -48.35
C GLN A 385 11.66 -27.06 -47.96
N GLY A 386 10.98 -27.48 -46.89
CA GLY A 386 11.07 -28.86 -46.42
C GLY A 386 10.75 -29.02 -44.94
N ARG A 387 10.76 -30.27 -44.48
CA ARG A 387 10.58 -30.61 -43.07
C ARG A 387 11.93 -31.01 -42.49
N TYR A 388 12.41 -30.24 -41.53
CA TYR A 388 13.72 -30.41 -40.92
C TYR A 388 13.62 -30.76 -39.44
N VAL A 389 14.62 -31.46 -38.92
CA VAL A 389 14.72 -31.81 -37.49
C VAL A 389 16.02 -31.27 -36.94
N ILE A 390 15.93 -30.46 -35.88
CA ILE A 390 17.07 -30.09 -35.04
C ILE A 390 17.18 -31.13 -33.92
N PRO A 391 18.30 -31.89 -33.85
CA PRO A 391 18.47 -32.93 -32.86
C PRO A 391 18.67 -32.35 -31.45
N PRO A 392 18.42 -33.16 -30.39
CA PRO A 392 18.72 -32.80 -29.01
C PRO A 392 20.17 -32.36 -28.80
N VAL A 393 20.37 -31.26 -28.09
CA VAL A 393 21.70 -30.78 -27.69
C VAL A 393 22.08 -31.46 -26.37
N ALA A 394 23.21 -32.16 -26.35
CA ALA A 394 23.68 -32.85 -25.15
C ALA A 394 24.73 -32.03 -24.41
N LEU A 395 24.61 -31.95 -23.08
CA LEU A 395 25.60 -31.38 -22.17
C LEU A 395 26.09 -32.47 -21.24
N VAL A 396 27.38 -32.81 -21.35
CA VAL A 396 28.07 -33.72 -20.44
C VAL A 396 28.82 -32.91 -19.40
N TYR A 397 28.51 -33.11 -18.12
CA TYR A 397 29.13 -32.40 -16.99
C TYR A 397 29.45 -33.38 -15.85
N TYR A 398 30.33 -32.98 -14.94
CA TYR A 398 30.67 -33.76 -13.75
C TYR A 398 29.83 -33.28 -12.56
N ASP A 399 28.98 -34.17 -12.04
CA ASP A 399 28.17 -33.90 -10.86
C ASP A 399 28.99 -34.23 -9.61
N THR A 400 29.44 -33.19 -8.90
CA THR A 400 30.26 -33.35 -7.69
C THR A 400 29.51 -33.98 -6.53
N SER A 401 28.17 -33.94 -6.51
CA SER A 401 27.36 -34.59 -5.49
C SER A 401 27.18 -36.09 -5.75
N ALA A 402 27.10 -36.48 -7.02
CA ALA A 402 27.00 -37.88 -7.44
C ALA A 402 28.35 -38.53 -7.77
N ASN A 403 29.44 -37.75 -7.69
CA ASN A 403 30.81 -38.13 -8.04
C ASN A 403 30.92 -38.88 -9.39
N SER A 404 30.17 -38.42 -10.40
CA SER A 404 30.03 -39.09 -11.68
C SER A 404 29.64 -38.13 -12.80
N TYR A 405 29.93 -38.50 -14.04
CA TYR A 405 29.47 -37.73 -15.20
C TYR A 405 27.98 -37.92 -15.45
N ARG A 406 27.29 -36.82 -15.71
CA ARG A 406 25.89 -36.80 -16.14
C ARG A 406 25.77 -36.20 -17.52
N THR A 407 24.86 -36.76 -18.31
CA THR A 407 24.47 -36.24 -19.61
C THR A 407 23.03 -35.75 -19.52
N VAL A 408 22.82 -34.46 -19.71
CA VAL A 408 21.49 -33.86 -19.85
C VAL A 408 21.30 -33.44 -21.31
N LYS A 409 20.06 -33.54 -21.82
CA LYS A 409 19.74 -33.26 -23.21
C LYS A 409 18.54 -32.35 -23.32
N THR A 410 18.52 -31.49 -24.33
CA THR A 410 17.31 -30.74 -24.71
C THR A 410 16.32 -31.65 -25.44
N GLN A 411 15.12 -31.15 -25.71
CA GLN A 411 14.21 -31.76 -26.67
C GLN A 411 14.68 -31.53 -28.12
N SER A 412 14.18 -32.36 -29.04
CA SER A 412 14.32 -32.17 -30.50
C SER A 412 13.23 -31.23 -31.02
N PHE A 413 13.53 -30.47 -32.07
CA PHE A 413 12.55 -29.59 -32.73
C PHE A 413 12.33 -30.03 -34.17
N THR A 414 11.07 -30.08 -34.58
CA THR A 414 10.70 -30.27 -36.00
C THR A 414 10.27 -28.92 -36.57
N ILE A 415 10.84 -28.53 -37.70
CA ILE A 415 10.60 -27.26 -38.36
C ILE A 415 10.00 -27.54 -39.74
N ASN A 416 8.88 -26.87 -40.04
CA ASN A 416 8.28 -26.87 -41.36
C ASN A 416 8.68 -25.57 -42.08
N VAL A 417 9.42 -25.70 -43.19
CA VAL A 417 9.87 -24.57 -44.00
C VAL A 417 9.01 -24.50 -45.27
N ALA A 418 8.25 -23.44 -45.40
CA ALA A 418 7.45 -23.11 -46.59
C ALA A 418 8.31 -22.43 -47.67
N PRO A 419 7.88 -22.41 -48.95
CA PRO A 419 8.58 -21.70 -50.01
C PRO A 419 8.79 -20.21 -49.67
N GLY A 420 10.00 -19.72 -49.95
CA GLY A 420 10.42 -18.34 -49.70
C GLY A 420 9.73 -17.34 -50.63
N ASP A 421 9.66 -16.07 -50.22
CA ASP A 421 9.10 -14.96 -50.99
C ASP A 421 10.18 -14.13 -51.73
N GLY A 422 11.44 -14.57 -51.71
CA GLY A 422 12.55 -13.94 -52.43
C GLY A 422 13.10 -12.64 -51.81
N LYS A 423 12.72 -12.30 -50.56
CA LYS A 423 13.19 -11.09 -49.87
C LYS A 423 14.26 -11.41 -48.81
N THR A 424 15.51 -11.09 -49.12
CA THR A 424 16.70 -11.44 -48.32
C THR A 424 17.05 -10.45 -47.19
N ASP A 425 16.45 -9.24 -47.18
CA ASP A 425 16.83 -8.14 -46.27
C ASP A 425 16.33 -8.27 -44.81
N ARG A 426 15.71 -9.39 -44.42
CA ARG A 426 15.04 -9.54 -43.11
C ARG A 426 15.99 -9.78 -41.92
N VAL A 427 17.28 -10.05 -42.16
CA VAL A 427 18.25 -10.36 -41.09
C VAL A 427 18.64 -9.11 -40.30
N ALA A 428 18.76 -7.94 -40.96
CA ALA A 428 19.14 -6.69 -40.32
C ALA A 428 18.05 -6.12 -39.40
N ASP A 429 16.77 -6.25 -39.79
CA ASP A 429 15.62 -5.86 -38.97
C ASP A 429 15.39 -6.80 -37.77
N PHE A 430 15.81 -8.07 -37.86
CA PHE A 430 15.71 -9.03 -36.75
C PHE A 430 16.68 -8.71 -35.61
N MET A 431 17.81 -8.05 -35.92
CA MET A 431 18.84 -7.65 -34.94
C MET A 431 18.52 -6.32 -34.24
N THR A 432 17.65 -5.48 -34.82
CA THR A 432 17.28 -4.16 -34.32
C THR A 432 15.92 -4.17 -33.64
N ASN A 433 15.79 -4.93 -32.54
CA ASN A 433 14.54 -4.90 -31.77
C ASN A 433 14.37 -3.54 -31.08
N LYS A 434 13.45 -2.76 -31.63
CA LYS A 434 13.10 -1.38 -31.31
C LYS A 434 12.06 -1.38 -30.19
N ASP A 435 12.49 -1.22 -28.94
CA ASP A 435 11.68 -0.61 -27.87
C ASP A 435 12.63 -0.15 -26.76
N ASN A 436 12.65 1.16 -26.52
CA ASN A 436 13.82 1.83 -25.92
C ASN A 436 13.90 1.80 -24.40
N ASP A 437 12.80 1.58 -23.65
CA ASP A 437 12.83 1.36 -22.19
C ASP A 437 11.42 1.07 -21.61
N ILE A 438 11.37 0.73 -20.32
CA ILE A 438 10.13 0.78 -19.51
C ILE A 438 9.63 2.22 -19.32
N ARG A 439 8.32 2.38 -19.06
CA ARG A 439 7.72 3.65 -18.64
C ARG A 439 8.14 4.03 -17.22
N GLY A 440 8.19 5.33 -16.96
CA GLY A 440 8.63 5.91 -15.68
C GLY A 440 7.74 5.56 -14.48
N ILE A 441 8.18 5.97 -13.29
CA ILE A 441 7.44 5.77 -12.05
C ILE A 441 6.14 6.60 -12.01
N HIS A 442 5.10 6.06 -11.38
CA HIS A 442 3.86 6.81 -11.12
C HIS A 442 4.14 7.92 -10.09
N GLN A 443 3.36 9.00 -10.14
CA GLN A 443 3.50 10.16 -9.23
C GLN A 443 2.16 10.62 -8.61
N THR A 444 1.06 9.91 -8.87
CA THR A 444 -0.29 10.23 -8.38
C THR A 444 -0.49 9.91 -6.89
N ASP A 445 -1.44 10.62 -6.27
CA ASP A 445 -1.74 10.53 -4.82
C ASP A 445 -2.13 9.12 -4.35
N MET A 446 -1.79 8.83 -3.09
CA MET A 446 -1.89 7.50 -2.48
C MET A 446 -3.31 7.14 -2.03
N SER A 447 -3.70 5.90 -2.30
CA SER A 447 -4.68 5.18 -1.50
C SER A 447 -4.07 3.84 -1.07
N GLN A 448 -3.27 3.88 0.01
CA GLN A 448 -2.80 2.65 0.66
C GLN A 448 -3.98 2.04 1.41
N HIS A 449 -4.21 0.76 1.19
CA HIS A 449 -5.25 0.01 1.89
C HIS A 449 -4.63 -1.20 2.56
N ALA A 450 -5.26 -1.67 3.65
CA ALA A 450 -4.87 -2.95 4.22
C ALA A 450 -5.12 -4.08 3.21
N LEU A 451 -4.39 -5.18 3.33
CA LEU A 451 -4.61 -6.37 2.50
C LEU A 451 -6.09 -6.82 2.68
N ASN A 452 -6.84 -6.91 1.58
CA ASN A 452 -8.29 -7.18 1.52
C ASN A 452 -9.25 -6.03 1.93
N ASP A 453 -8.77 -4.80 2.10
CA ASP A 453 -9.59 -3.64 2.47
C ASP A 453 -10.15 -2.92 1.22
N PHE A 454 -11.14 -3.54 0.58
CA PHE A 454 -11.86 -2.97 -0.57
C PHE A 454 -13.07 -2.16 -0.11
N PHE A 455 -13.36 -1.04 -0.79
CA PHE A 455 -14.64 -0.34 -0.64
C PHE A 455 -15.80 -1.32 -0.91
N PHE A 456 -15.70 -2.16 -1.93
CA PHE A 456 -16.72 -3.18 -2.22
C PHE A 456 -16.92 -4.19 -1.08
N GLY A 457 -18.12 -4.16 -0.49
CA GLY A 457 -18.49 -4.99 0.66
C GLY A 457 -18.13 -4.40 2.03
N SER A 458 -17.50 -3.21 2.07
CA SER A 458 -17.26 -2.48 3.32
C SER A 458 -18.57 -1.95 3.94
N VAL A 459 -18.52 -1.59 5.22
CA VAL A 459 -19.63 -0.90 5.91
C VAL A 459 -19.99 0.40 5.17
N GLY A 460 -18.98 1.12 4.67
CA GLY A 460 -19.18 2.34 3.87
C GLY A 460 -19.99 2.08 2.60
N TYR A 461 -19.70 0.98 1.89
CA TYR A 461 -20.46 0.58 0.70
C TYR A 461 -21.91 0.21 1.03
N ILE A 462 -22.15 -0.53 2.11
CA ILE A 462 -23.51 -0.87 2.55
C ILE A 462 -24.29 0.42 2.88
N LEU A 463 -23.69 1.33 3.66
CA LEU A 463 -24.31 2.62 3.99
C LEU A 463 -24.58 3.46 2.74
N ALA A 464 -23.67 3.47 1.77
CA ALA A 464 -23.84 4.20 0.51
C ALA A 464 -25.00 3.67 -0.35
N ASN A 465 -25.39 2.41 -0.20
CA ASN A 465 -26.57 1.83 -0.87
C ASN A 465 -27.86 2.04 -0.05
N VAL A 466 -27.79 1.92 1.28
CA VAL A 466 -28.99 1.99 2.15
C VAL A 466 -29.47 3.43 2.37
N LEU A 467 -28.56 4.40 2.59
CA LEU A 467 -28.92 5.78 2.89
C LEU A 467 -29.76 6.45 1.77
N PRO A 468 -29.38 6.34 0.48
CA PRO A 468 -30.21 6.87 -0.61
C PRO A 468 -31.59 6.23 -0.67
N PHE A 469 -31.70 4.92 -0.41
CA PHE A 469 -32.98 4.23 -0.39
C PHE A 469 -33.89 4.74 0.73
N VAL A 470 -33.35 4.91 1.94
CA VAL A 470 -34.09 5.51 3.06
C VAL A 470 -34.52 6.93 2.73
N ALA A 471 -33.64 7.75 2.15
CA ALA A 471 -33.96 9.10 1.70
C ALA A 471 -35.07 9.11 0.64
N PHE A 472 -35.04 8.19 -0.32
CA PHE A 472 -36.08 8.00 -1.33
C PHE A 472 -37.43 7.66 -0.69
N VAL A 473 -37.49 6.73 0.27
CA VAL A 473 -38.72 6.38 0.98
C VAL A 473 -39.29 7.59 1.73
N ILE A 474 -38.44 8.37 2.42
CA ILE A 474 -38.85 9.61 3.10
C ILE A 474 -39.42 10.62 2.10
N LEU A 475 -38.73 10.85 0.98
CA LEU A 475 -39.18 11.76 -0.07
C LEU A 475 -40.51 11.30 -0.66
N LEU A 476 -40.69 10.00 -0.92
CA LEU A 476 -41.94 9.44 -1.42
C LEU A 476 -43.10 9.71 -0.45
N ILE A 477 -42.88 9.50 0.86
CA ILE A 477 -43.88 9.81 1.89
C ILE A 477 -44.20 11.31 1.92
N VAL A 478 -43.19 12.18 1.86
CA VAL A 478 -43.38 13.65 1.88
C VAL A 478 -44.11 14.13 0.63
N PHE A 479 -43.74 13.66 -0.56
CA PHE A 479 -44.40 14.03 -1.80
C PHE A 479 -45.82 13.49 -1.87
N ARG A 480 -46.07 12.26 -1.39
CA ARG A 480 -47.42 11.70 -1.28
C ARG A 480 -48.28 12.54 -0.32
N ARG A 481 -47.75 12.92 0.85
CA ARG A 481 -48.45 13.82 1.79
C ARG A 481 -48.71 15.19 1.17
N ARG A 482 -47.74 15.80 0.47
CA ARG A 482 -47.93 17.08 -0.22
C ARG A 482 -48.96 17.01 -1.35
N ALA A 483 -48.99 15.91 -2.10
CA ALA A 483 -49.98 15.70 -3.16
C ALA A 483 -51.40 15.64 -2.57
N ILE A 484 -51.56 14.95 -1.43
CA ILE A 484 -52.83 14.91 -0.68
C ILE A 484 -53.17 16.29 -0.09
N ASP A 485 -52.22 16.97 0.55
CA ASP A 485 -52.42 18.32 1.11
C ASP A 485 -52.76 19.39 0.04
N ASN A 486 -52.23 19.25 -1.17
CA ASN A 486 -52.53 20.14 -2.30
C ASN A 486 -53.88 19.83 -2.96
N ALA A 487 -54.44 18.64 -2.75
CA ALA A 487 -55.80 18.29 -3.15
C ALA A 487 -56.86 18.88 -2.21
N ASP A 488 -56.46 19.38 -1.03
CA ASP A 488 -57.35 19.97 -0.03
C ASP A 488 -57.63 21.46 -0.32
N MET A 489 -58.58 21.70 -1.24
CA MET A 489 -59.00 23.04 -1.73
C MET A 489 -59.37 24.02 -0.59
N VAL A 490 -59.89 23.50 0.53
CA VAL A 490 -60.34 24.28 1.70
C VAL A 490 -59.18 25.03 2.37
N LYS A 491 -58.03 24.37 2.53
CA LYS A 491 -56.84 24.95 3.18
C LYS A 491 -56.15 26.00 2.31
N LEU A 492 -56.34 25.93 0.99
CA LEU A 492 -55.85 26.91 0.03
C LEU A 492 -56.70 28.18 0.01
N ARG A 493 -58.04 28.07 0.14
CA ARG A 493 -58.96 29.22 0.29
C ARG A 493 -58.61 30.07 1.52
N GLY A 494 -58.45 29.45 2.69
CA GLY A 494 -58.06 30.16 3.92
C GLY A 494 -56.66 30.80 3.90
N ARG A 495 -55.71 30.28 3.09
CA ARG A 495 -54.41 30.95 2.88
C ARG A 495 -54.49 32.19 2.00
N LYS A 496 -55.45 32.23 1.06
CA LYS A 496 -55.65 33.35 0.14
C LYS A 496 -56.64 34.39 0.68
N ALA A 497 -57.47 34.05 1.68
CA ALA A 497 -58.47 34.91 2.29
C ALA A 497 -57.95 36.33 2.63
N SER A 498 -56.86 36.44 3.38
CA SER A 498 -56.25 37.74 3.75
C SER A 498 -55.81 38.55 2.51
N LYS A 499 -55.21 37.89 1.51
CA LYS A 499 -54.81 38.54 0.25
C LYS A 499 -56.01 39.05 -0.54
N MET A 500 -57.12 38.31 -0.55
CA MET A 500 -58.36 38.72 -1.22
C MET A 500 -59.04 39.87 -0.47
N ALA A 501 -59.08 39.81 0.86
CA ALA A 501 -59.60 40.88 1.72
C ALA A 501 -58.82 42.20 1.51
N THR A 502 -57.49 42.17 1.51
CA THR A 502 -56.66 43.35 1.22
C THR A 502 -56.91 43.90 -0.19
N ARG A 503 -57.16 43.03 -1.18
CA ARG A 503 -57.48 43.48 -2.55
C ARG A 503 -58.83 44.21 -2.59
N ARG A 504 -59.84 43.73 -1.86
CA ARG A 504 -61.14 44.38 -1.72
C ARG A 504 -61.05 45.68 -0.94
N LEU A 505 -60.32 45.71 0.18
CA LEU A 505 -60.07 46.94 0.94
C LEU A 505 -59.34 48.00 0.10
N ARG A 506 -58.38 47.64 -0.76
CA ARG A 506 -57.79 48.62 -1.70
C ARG A 506 -58.80 49.20 -2.69
N LYS A 507 -59.79 48.40 -3.11
CA LYS A 507 -60.89 48.88 -3.95
C LYS A 507 -61.82 49.79 -3.14
N ALA A 508 -62.16 49.44 -1.91
CA ALA A 508 -62.90 50.30 -1.00
C ALA A 508 -62.18 51.65 -0.79
N ASN A 509 -60.89 51.67 -0.48
CA ASN A 509 -60.11 52.91 -0.34
C ASN A 509 -60.18 53.80 -1.59
N ARG A 510 -60.20 53.21 -2.79
CA ARG A 510 -60.38 53.96 -4.03
C ARG A 510 -61.79 54.58 -4.11
N LEU A 511 -62.83 53.80 -3.81
CA LEU A 511 -64.22 54.27 -3.80
C LEU A 511 -64.44 55.39 -2.76
N MET A 512 -63.74 55.33 -1.63
CA MET A 512 -63.73 56.38 -0.61
C MET A 512 -63.14 57.69 -1.16
N LEU A 513 -61.98 57.62 -1.84
CA LEU A 513 -61.34 58.79 -2.47
C LEU A 513 -62.19 59.36 -3.63
N GLU A 514 -62.97 58.52 -4.30
CA GLU A 514 -63.92 58.91 -5.35
C GLU A 514 -65.25 59.46 -4.79
N GLY A 515 -65.45 59.45 -3.47
CA GLY A 515 -66.69 59.94 -2.83
C GLY A 515 -67.92 59.03 -3.02
N ARG A 516 -67.73 57.77 -3.44
CA ARG A 516 -68.82 56.82 -3.73
C ARG A 516 -69.20 56.03 -2.48
N GLN A 517 -69.92 56.68 -1.56
CA GLN A 517 -70.22 56.18 -0.22
C GLN A 517 -70.91 54.80 -0.18
N ASN A 518 -71.99 54.60 -0.92
CA ASN A 518 -72.73 53.32 -0.88
C ASN A 518 -71.89 52.14 -1.36
N GLU A 519 -71.11 52.34 -2.42
CA GLU A 519 -70.24 51.29 -2.97
C GLU A 519 -69.01 51.03 -2.10
N PHE A 520 -68.53 52.05 -1.39
CA PHE A 520 -67.50 51.89 -0.40
C PHE A 520 -67.94 50.93 0.72
N TYR A 521 -69.08 51.20 1.36
CA TYR A 521 -69.54 50.38 2.49
C TYR A 521 -69.89 48.96 2.03
N ASP A 522 -70.49 48.77 0.84
CA ASP A 522 -70.70 47.44 0.29
C ASP A 522 -69.38 46.71 0.06
N GLU A 523 -68.33 47.34 -0.49
CA GLU A 523 -67.06 46.65 -0.75
C GLU A 523 -66.30 46.33 0.56
N VAL A 524 -66.40 47.17 1.60
CA VAL A 524 -65.85 46.86 2.94
C VAL A 524 -66.60 45.69 3.57
N LEU A 525 -67.93 45.68 3.49
CA LEU A 525 -68.78 44.61 3.99
C LEU A 525 -68.45 43.27 3.29
N HIS A 526 -68.31 43.28 1.96
CA HIS A 526 -67.87 42.11 1.20
C HIS A 526 -66.43 41.66 1.56
N ALA A 527 -65.55 42.59 1.91
CA ALA A 527 -64.19 42.26 2.36
C ALA A 527 -64.21 41.54 3.71
N LEU A 528 -65.02 42.00 4.68
CA LEU A 528 -65.14 41.44 6.01
C LEU A 528 -65.80 40.05 5.99
N TRP A 529 -66.98 39.92 5.38
CA TRP A 529 -67.69 38.65 5.28
C TRP A 529 -66.95 37.63 4.42
N GLY A 530 -66.38 38.06 3.29
CA GLY A 530 -65.57 37.20 2.43
C GLY A 530 -64.30 36.72 3.14
N TYR A 531 -63.66 37.58 3.93
CA TYR A 531 -62.51 37.19 4.75
C TYR A 531 -62.88 36.10 5.76
N MET A 532 -64.00 36.23 6.47
CA MET A 532 -64.44 35.22 7.45
C MET A 532 -64.85 33.91 6.79
N GLY A 533 -65.66 33.97 5.72
CA GLY A 533 -66.06 32.80 4.95
C GLY A 533 -64.87 32.01 4.44
N ASP A 534 -63.87 32.68 3.84
CA ASP A 534 -62.70 32.00 3.30
C ASP A 534 -61.69 31.57 4.37
N LYS A 535 -61.47 32.39 5.41
CA LYS A 535 -60.45 32.15 6.45
C LYS A 535 -60.84 31.06 7.44
N LEU A 536 -62.11 31.06 7.84
CA LEU A 536 -62.68 30.13 8.80
C LEU A 536 -63.44 28.98 8.12
N ASN A 537 -63.54 29.00 6.78
CA ASN A 537 -64.26 28.01 5.97
C ASN A 537 -65.72 27.85 6.43
N MET A 538 -66.38 28.99 6.66
CA MET A 538 -67.78 29.03 7.10
C MET A 538 -68.70 29.12 5.87
N PRO A 539 -69.71 28.22 5.76
CA PRO A 539 -70.77 28.33 4.75
C PRO A 539 -71.51 29.67 4.87
N VAL A 540 -72.07 30.16 3.75
CA VAL A 540 -72.73 31.48 3.71
C VAL A 540 -73.92 31.55 4.67
N GLU A 541 -74.58 30.42 4.91
CA GLU A 541 -75.72 30.27 5.82
C GLU A 541 -75.33 30.44 7.30
N GLN A 542 -74.04 30.26 7.62
CA GLN A 542 -73.50 30.37 8.98
C GLN A 542 -72.77 31.69 9.22
N LEU A 543 -72.67 32.56 8.22
CA LEU A 543 -72.08 33.89 8.34
C LEU A 543 -73.07 34.82 9.06
N SER A 544 -73.08 34.72 10.39
CA SER A 544 -73.76 35.65 11.32
C SER A 544 -72.77 36.24 12.32
N ARG A 545 -73.14 37.36 12.94
CA ARG A 545 -72.32 38.05 13.95
C ARG A 545 -71.99 37.15 15.13
N ASP A 546 -73.00 36.46 15.65
CA ASP A 546 -72.84 35.55 16.80
C ASP A 546 -71.88 34.40 16.46
N ASN A 547 -72.03 33.82 15.26
CA ASN A 547 -71.17 32.73 14.82
C ASN A 547 -69.73 33.20 14.56
N ILE A 548 -69.52 34.42 14.04
CA ILE A 548 -68.19 35.00 13.86
C ILE A 548 -67.54 35.26 15.22
N THR A 549 -68.27 35.88 16.16
CA THR A 549 -67.80 36.16 17.51
C THR A 549 -67.40 34.87 18.24
N GLU A 550 -68.27 33.85 18.21
CA GLU A 550 -67.99 32.56 18.83
C GLU A 550 -66.78 31.87 18.18
N THR A 551 -66.70 31.91 16.84
CA THR A 551 -65.62 31.25 16.10
C THR A 551 -64.28 31.96 16.29
N LEU A 552 -64.24 33.29 16.33
CA LEU A 552 -63.02 34.06 16.60
C LEU A 552 -62.56 33.89 18.05
N ALA A 553 -63.49 33.85 19.01
CA ALA A 553 -63.18 33.56 20.41
C ALA A 553 -62.59 32.15 20.58
N LYS A 554 -63.13 31.13 19.88
CA LYS A 554 -62.55 29.77 19.81
C LYS A 554 -61.11 29.76 19.25
N HIS A 555 -60.76 30.75 18.43
CA HIS A 555 -59.42 30.93 17.88
C HIS A 555 -58.50 31.83 18.74
N ALA A 556 -58.92 32.16 19.97
CA ALA A 556 -58.18 32.97 20.92
C ALA A 556 -57.85 34.39 20.42
N VAL A 557 -58.73 34.95 19.60
CA VAL A 557 -58.73 36.39 19.31
C VAL A 557 -59.28 37.10 20.54
N ASP A 558 -58.63 38.18 20.97
CA ASP A 558 -59.06 38.98 22.11
C ASP A 558 -60.40 39.67 21.86
N THR A 559 -61.16 39.89 22.93
CA THR A 559 -62.51 40.48 22.87
C THR A 559 -62.52 41.86 22.20
N GLU A 560 -61.49 42.68 22.42
CA GLU A 560 -61.34 44.01 21.80
C GLU A 560 -61.28 43.91 20.26
N THR A 561 -60.49 42.96 19.74
CA THR A 561 -60.37 42.75 18.29
C THR A 561 -61.64 42.16 17.68
N ILE A 562 -62.36 41.31 18.41
CA ILE A 562 -63.65 40.76 17.96
C ILE A 562 -64.71 41.88 17.90
N GLU A 563 -64.77 42.71 18.94
CA GLU A 563 -65.67 43.86 18.99
C GLU A 563 -65.35 44.87 17.89
N LEU A 564 -64.07 45.17 17.65
CA LEU A 564 -63.64 46.03 16.54
C LEU A 564 -64.08 45.49 15.17
N PHE A 565 -64.06 44.17 14.98
CA PHE A 565 -64.50 43.53 13.75
C PHE A 565 -66.02 43.60 13.56
N VAL A 566 -66.79 43.33 14.61
CA VAL A 566 -68.27 43.36 14.59
C VAL A 566 -68.77 44.79 14.42
N THR A 567 -68.19 45.75 15.15
CA THR A 567 -68.52 47.17 15.01
C THR A 567 -68.24 47.68 13.60
N ALA A 568 -67.18 47.23 12.92
CA ALA A 568 -66.93 47.60 11.53
C ALA A 568 -68.01 47.05 10.57
N ILE A 569 -68.63 45.90 10.87
CA ILE A 569 -69.78 45.38 10.11
C ILE A 569 -71.02 46.22 10.40
N ASP A 570 -71.26 46.54 11.67
CA ASP A 570 -72.42 47.33 12.12
C ASP A 570 -72.40 48.74 11.56
N GLU A 571 -71.24 49.39 11.54
CA GLU A 571 -71.04 50.71 10.93
C GLU A 571 -71.34 50.67 9.42
N CYS A 572 -70.83 49.67 8.70
CA CYS A 572 -71.11 49.51 7.27
C CYS A 572 -72.61 49.35 6.98
N GLU A 573 -73.34 48.62 7.83
CA GLU A 573 -74.79 48.44 7.66
C GLU A 573 -75.57 49.69 8.08
N PHE A 574 -75.20 50.32 9.20
CA PHE A 574 -75.86 51.51 9.72
C PHE A 574 -75.75 52.70 8.77
N GLU A 575 -74.54 52.98 8.27
CA GLU A 575 -74.29 54.09 7.33
C GLU A 575 -74.98 53.88 5.97
N ARG A 576 -75.39 52.64 5.66
CA ARG A 576 -76.19 52.34 4.46
C ARG A 576 -77.64 52.76 4.59
N TYR A 577 -78.17 52.87 5.81
CA TYR A 577 -79.57 53.22 6.08
C TYR A 577 -79.75 54.62 6.66
N ALA A 578 -78.73 55.20 7.32
CA ALA A 578 -78.77 56.53 7.91
C ALA A 578 -77.43 57.28 7.68
N PRO A 579 -77.17 57.79 6.46
CA PRO A 579 -75.89 58.41 6.11
C PRO A 579 -75.66 59.72 6.89
N GLY A 580 -74.51 59.81 7.57
CA GLY A 580 -74.06 61.00 8.32
C GLY A 580 -72.97 61.80 7.59
N ASP A 581 -71.94 62.25 8.31
CA ASP A 581 -70.74 62.85 7.73
C ASP A 581 -69.93 61.79 6.95
N ALA A 582 -70.17 61.74 5.64
CA ALA A 582 -69.65 60.72 4.75
C ALA A 582 -68.12 60.59 4.81
N ALA A 583 -67.36 61.69 4.86
CA ALA A 583 -65.91 61.64 4.77
C ALA A 583 -65.26 61.15 6.07
N GLY A 584 -65.74 61.62 7.22
CA GLY A 584 -65.25 61.19 8.54
C GLY A 584 -65.61 59.74 8.85
N ASN A 585 -66.85 59.34 8.53
CA ASN A 585 -67.36 58.00 8.85
C ASN A 585 -66.73 56.92 7.96
N MET A 586 -66.55 57.17 6.65
CA MET A 586 -65.90 56.20 5.75
C MET A 586 -64.45 55.90 6.18
N ASN A 587 -63.70 56.93 6.57
CA ASN A 587 -62.31 56.74 6.99
C ASN A 587 -62.20 55.95 8.31
N ARG A 588 -63.10 56.22 9.26
CA ARG A 588 -63.17 55.47 10.52
C ARG A 588 -63.46 53.99 10.28
N THR A 589 -64.50 53.69 9.49
CA THR A 589 -64.90 52.31 9.21
C THR A 589 -63.83 51.55 8.39
N PHE A 590 -63.14 52.24 7.48
CA PHE A 590 -62.01 51.67 6.74
C PHE A 590 -60.85 51.24 7.65
N GLU A 591 -60.41 52.13 8.53
CA GLU A 591 -59.33 51.87 9.49
C GLU A 591 -59.71 50.78 10.49
N SER A 592 -60.95 50.78 10.99
CA SER A 592 -61.48 49.73 11.87
C SER A 592 -61.46 48.36 11.17
N ALA A 593 -61.99 48.25 9.95
CA ALA A 593 -62.03 47.01 9.18
C ALA A 593 -60.62 46.47 8.85
N MET A 594 -59.71 47.36 8.45
CA MET A 594 -58.33 47.01 8.15
C MET A 594 -57.58 46.53 9.41
N THR A 595 -57.72 47.26 10.50
CA THR A 595 -57.07 46.96 11.79
C THR A 595 -57.58 45.64 12.36
N ALA A 596 -58.89 45.40 12.30
CA ALA A 596 -59.49 44.15 12.76
C ALA A 596 -58.97 42.94 11.96
N ILE A 597 -58.96 43.00 10.62
CA ILE A 597 -58.42 41.92 9.77
C ILE A 597 -56.94 41.68 10.06
N MET A 598 -56.15 42.74 10.25
CA MET A 598 -54.73 42.65 10.55
C MET A 598 -54.44 41.99 11.90
N ARG A 599 -55.14 42.41 12.96
CA ARG A 599 -55.00 41.84 14.32
C ARG A 599 -55.40 40.37 14.33
N ILE A 600 -56.54 40.02 13.71
CA ILE A 600 -56.97 38.63 13.55
C ILE A 600 -55.91 37.79 12.81
N GLU A 601 -55.32 38.33 11.74
CA GLU A 601 -54.28 37.63 10.98
C GLU A 601 -52.99 37.43 11.79
N GLU A 602 -52.60 38.38 12.63
CA GLU A 602 -51.42 38.28 13.48
C GLU A 602 -51.56 37.15 14.52
N VAL A 603 -52.70 37.10 15.20
CA VAL A 603 -53.04 36.03 16.16
C VAL A 603 -53.02 34.67 15.45
N MET A 604 -53.64 34.58 14.27
CA MET A 604 -53.68 33.34 13.48
C MET A 604 -52.31 32.93 12.90
N LYS A 605 -51.38 33.86 12.65
CA LYS A 605 -50.01 33.57 12.16
C LYS A 605 -49.05 33.13 13.27
N ARG A 606 -49.12 33.71 14.48
CA ARG A 606 -48.22 33.37 15.60
C ARG A 606 -48.26 31.87 15.94
N ARG A 607 -49.42 31.23 15.79
CA ARG A 607 -49.62 29.77 16.00
C ARG A 607 -48.88 28.87 15.01
N ARG A 608 -48.33 29.42 13.90
CA ARG A 608 -47.71 28.65 12.81
C ARG A 608 -46.18 28.62 12.83
N LYS A 609 -45.52 29.47 13.63
CA LYS A 609 -44.05 29.68 13.59
C LYS A 609 -43.22 28.61 14.33
N THR A 610 -43.83 27.67 15.05
CA THR A 610 -43.11 26.76 15.97
C THR A 610 -42.52 25.48 15.34
N SER A 611 -42.54 25.27 14.01
CA SER A 611 -42.09 23.98 13.44
C SER A 611 -41.07 24.01 12.29
N ARG A 612 -40.50 25.17 11.92
CA ARG A 612 -39.61 25.26 10.75
C ARG A 612 -38.16 25.67 11.01
N ALA A 613 -37.81 26.04 12.24
CA ALA A 613 -36.46 26.53 12.54
C ALA A 613 -35.42 25.43 12.83
N ALA A 614 -35.81 24.16 12.97
CA ALA A 614 -34.91 23.09 13.39
C ALA A 614 -34.17 22.36 12.25
N VAL A 615 -34.63 22.47 11.00
CA VAL A 615 -34.12 21.60 9.90
C VAL A 615 -33.01 22.27 9.07
N VAL A 616 -32.89 23.60 9.08
CA VAL A 616 -31.92 24.32 8.25
C VAL A 616 -30.61 24.65 8.98
N ARG A 617 -30.62 24.71 10.32
CA ARG A 617 -29.40 25.01 11.11
C ARG A 617 -28.48 23.80 11.34
N LEU A 618 -28.91 22.59 11.00
CA LEU A 618 -28.14 21.36 11.18
C LEU A 618 -27.24 21.03 9.97
N PHE A 619 -27.47 21.66 8.81
CA PHE A 619 -26.75 21.36 7.56
C PHE A 619 -25.57 22.30 7.25
N LEU A 620 -25.42 23.42 7.98
CA LEU A 620 -24.38 24.43 7.69
C LEU A 620 -23.16 24.38 8.63
N SER A 621 -23.16 23.53 9.65
CA SER A 621 -22.06 23.43 10.64
C SER A 621 -21.08 22.27 10.38
N LEU A 622 -21.17 21.59 9.23
CA LEU A 622 -20.42 20.36 8.93
C LEU A 622 -19.42 20.51 7.77
N SER A 623 -18.95 21.73 7.47
CA SER A 623 -18.04 21.98 6.32
C SER A 623 -16.72 22.66 6.67
N LEU A 624 -16.35 22.75 7.94
CA LEU A 624 -15.04 23.25 8.37
C LEU A 624 -14.48 22.35 9.47
N LEU A 625 -13.71 21.33 9.08
CA LEU A 625 -12.65 20.69 9.88
C LEU A 625 -12.11 19.48 9.11
N SER A 626 -11.15 19.72 8.23
CA SER A 626 -10.22 18.70 7.73
C SER A 626 -9.09 19.36 6.95
N VAL A 627 -8.16 19.98 7.66
CA VAL A 627 -6.79 20.15 7.17
C VAL A 627 -5.89 19.51 8.23
N GLY A 628 -5.57 18.23 8.02
CA GLY A 628 -4.51 17.56 8.75
C GLY A 628 -3.17 17.92 8.12
N MET A 629 -2.21 18.38 8.92
CA MET A 629 -0.81 18.46 8.47
C MET A 629 -0.18 17.06 8.53
N PRO A 630 0.56 16.61 7.51
CA PRO A 630 1.21 15.31 7.53
C PRO A 630 2.36 15.29 8.54
N GLY A 631 2.32 14.30 9.43
CA GLY A 631 3.46 13.94 10.28
C GLY A 631 4.60 13.34 9.46
N TRP A 632 5.84 13.49 9.93
CA TRP A 632 7.04 13.04 9.24
C TRP A 632 7.23 11.54 9.42
N ALA A 633 6.55 10.76 8.58
CA ALA A 633 6.85 9.36 8.33
C ALA A 633 7.67 9.25 7.02
N LEU A 634 8.35 8.12 6.80
CA LEU A 634 8.90 7.80 5.47
C LEU A 634 7.77 7.95 4.45
N THR A 635 7.90 8.87 3.51
CA THR A 635 6.89 9.12 2.49
C THR A 635 7.30 8.50 1.16
N ARG A 636 6.32 8.20 0.32
CA ARG A 636 6.56 7.86 -1.08
C ARG A 636 7.44 8.87 -1.79
N GLN A 637 7.28 10.17 -1.51
CA GLN A 637 8.11 11.22 -2.13
C GLN A 637 9.60 11.03 -1.84
N ASN A 638 9.96 10.55 -0.64
CA ASN A 638 11.35 10.23 -0.31
C ASN A 638 11.86 9.05 -1.18
N ALA A 639 11.07 7.98 -1.28
CA ALA A 639 11.41 6.81 -2.10
C ALA A 639 11.52 7.15 -3.60
N ASP A 640 10.57 7.93 -4.13
CA ASP A 640 10.55 8.42 -5.51
C ASP A 640 11.74 9.36 -5.77
N ALA A 641 12.17 10.15 -4.79
CA ALA A 641 13.35 10.99 -4.89
C ALA A 641 14.65 10.17 -4.98
N GLU A 642 14.79 9.11 -4.17
CA GLU A 642 15.94 8.20 -4.26
C GLU A 642 15.97 7.47 -5.61
N TYR A 643 14.80 7.05 -6.13
CA TYR A 643 14.71 6.49 -7.48
C TYR A 643 15.19 7.49 -8.54
N LYS A 644 14.73 8.75 -8.48
CA LYS A 644 15.11 9.80 -9.44
C LYS A 644 16.60 10.16 -9.38
N LYS A 645 17.24 10.04 -8.21
CA LYS A 645 18.70 10.21 -8.04
C LYS A 645 19.52 9.05 -8.61
N GLY A 646 18.88 7.95 -9.05
CA GLY A 646 19.56 6.73 -9.48
C GLY A 646 19.95 5.79 -8.32
N ASN A 647 19.55 6.10 -7.09
CA ASN A 647 19.83 5.31 -5.88
C ASN A 647 18.81 4.16 -5.75
N TYR A 648 18.71 3.31 -6.78
CA TYR A 648 17.67 2.28 -6.88
C TYR A 648 17.66 1.28 -5.72
N GLN A 649 18.83 0.95 -5.15
CA GLN A 649 18.92 0.06 -3.98
C GLN A 649 18.27 0.66 -2.73
N GLN A 650 18.40 1.97 -2.54
CA GLN A 650 17.73 2.65 -1.43
C GLN A 650 16.23 2.78 -1.72
N ALA A 651 15.85 3.14 -2.95
CA ALA A 651 14.45 3.21 -3.37
C ALA A 651 13.72 1.88 -3.16
N ILE A 652 14.35 0.74 -3.48
CA ILE A 652 13.81 -0.60 -3.20
C ILE A 652 13.50 -0.77 -1.72
N LYS A 653 14.45 -0.47 -0.83
CA LYS A 653 14.24 -0.59 0.63
C LYS A 653 13.12 0.32 1.13
N ASP A 654 13.05 1.53 0.60
CA ASP A 654 12.04 2.51 1.00
C ASP A 654 10.65 2.06 0.55
N TYR A 655 10.49 1.62 -0.70
CA TYR A 655 9.22 1.05 -1.20
C TYR A 655 8.82 -0.22 -0.44
N GLU A 656 9.75 -1.13 -0.15
CA GLU A 656 9.47 -2.32 0.67
C GLU A 656 9.03 -1.94 2.08
N THR A 657 9.59 -0.87 2.66
CA THR A 657 9.19 -0.37 3.97
C THR A 657 7.79 0.24 3.93
N LEU A 658 7.47 1.01 2.89
CA LEU A 658 6.13 1.57 2.67
C LEU A 658 5.08 0.48 2.47
N LEU A 659 5.43 -0.65 1.84
CA LEU A 659 4.53 -1.79 1.65
C LEU A 659 4.25 -2.57 2.95
N LYS A 660 5.01 -2.34 4.03
CA LYS A 660 4.71 -2.94 5.35
C LYS A 660 3.48 -2.33 6.00
N SER A 661 3.13 -1.08 5.68
CA SER A 661 1.95 -0.40 6.24
C SER A 661 0.67 -0.65 5.45
N GLY A 662 0.76 -1.17 4.23
CA GLY A 662 -0.39 -1.44 3.36
C GLY A 662 0.04 -1.69 1.92
N VAL A 663 -0.88 -2.23 1.12
CA VAL A 663 -0.64 -2.52 -0.30
C VAL A 663 -1.11 -1.36 -1.18
N SER A 664 -0.41 -1.12 -2.29
CA SER A 664 -0.80 -0.13 -3.30
C SER A 664 -0.26 -0.56 -4.67
N SER A 665 -1.08 -0.36 -5.71
CA SER A 665 -0.72 -0.71 -7.08
C SER A 665 0.50 0.10 -7.55
N GLU A 666 0.54 1.38 -7.19
CA GLU A 666 1.56 2.36 -7.55
C GLU A 666 2.89 2.04 -6.86
N LEU A 667 2.86 1.61 -5.58
CA LEU A 667 4.06 1.22 -4.85
C LEU A 667 4.67 -0.06 -5.42
N TYR A 668 3.85 -1.06 -5.71
CA TYR A 668 4.32 -2.27 -6.38
C TYR A 668 4.86 -1.96 -7.78
N TYR A 669 4.20 -1.10 -8.55
CA TYR A 669 4.68 -0.68 -9.87
C TYR A 669 6.03 0.05 -9.78
N ASN A 670 6.18 1.01 -8.85
CA ASN A 670 7.42 1.75 -8.66
C ASN A 670 8.55 0.85 -8.12
N LEU A 671 8.24 -0.09 -7.23
CA LEU A 671 9.17 -1.12 -6.77
C LEU A 671 9.60 -2.03 -7.93
N GLY A 672 8.67 -2.40 -8.82
CA GLY A 672 8.95 -3.13 -10.05
C GLY A 672 9.93 -2.38 -10.96
N ASN A 673 9.73 -1.07 -11.16
CA ASN A 673 10.66 -0.21 -11.89
C ASN A 673 12.04 -0.18 -11.22
N ALA A 674 12.13 -0.05 -9.90
CA ALA A 674 13.41 -0.04 -9.19
C ALA A 674 14.16 -1.37 -9.29
N TYR A 675 13.43 -2.50 -9.23
CA TYR A 675 14.00 -3.82 -9.48
C TYR A 675 14.46 -4.00 -10.93
N TYR A 676 13.70 -3.47 -11.89
CA TYR A 676 14.08 -3.49 -13.29
C TYR A 676 15.38 -2.70 -13.55
N ARG A 677 15.53 -1.52 -12.93
CA ARG A 677 16.74 -0.68 -13.02
C ARG A 677 17.98 -1.30 -12.37
N THR A 678 17.79 -2.26 -11.47
CA THR A 678 18.87 -3.05 -10.86
C THR A 678 19.09 -4.39 -11.54
N ASP A 679 18.51 -4.59 -12.75
CA ASP A 679 18.57 -5.81 -13.56
C ASP A 679 17.98 -7.06 -12.86
N ASN A 680 17.17 -6.86 -11.82
CA ASN A 680 16.44 -7.94 -11.16
C ASN A 680 15.06 -8.12 -11.81
N ILE A 681 15.08 -8.63 -13.05
CA ILE A 681 13.87 -8.81 -13.87
C ILE A 681 12.83 -9.69 -13.18
N THR A 682 13.26 -10.73 -12.48
CA THR A 682 12.39 -11.66 -11.73
C THR A 682 11.53 -10.91 -10.71
N LYS A 683 12.15 -10.08 -9.87
CA LYS A 683 11.42 -9.27 -8.89
C LYS A 683 10.64 -8.12 -9.55
N ALA A 684 11.10 -7.60 -10.68
CA ALA A 684 10.35 -6.61 -11.43
C ALA A 684 9.01 -7.19 -11.92
N VAL A 685 9.04 -8.35 -12.60
CA VAL A 685 7.85 -9.07 -13.06
C VAL A 685 6.91 -9.34 -11.90
N LEU A 686 7.39 -9.93 -10.80
CA LEU A 686 6.59 -10.21 -9.62
C LEU A 686 5.84 -8.97 -9.09
N ASN A 687 6.54 -7.85 -8.94
CA ASN A 687 5.91 -6.64 -8.42
C ASN A 687 4.95 -6.00 -9.45
N TYR A 688 5.23 -6.11 -10.75
CA TYR A 688 4.26 -5.69 -11.77
C TYR A 688 3.01 -6.57 -11.78
N GLU A 689 3.10 -7.88 -11.55
CA GLU A 689 1.92 -8.74 -11.38
C GLU A 689 1.09 -8.30 -10.18
N ARG A 690 1.73 -8.07 -9.03
CA ARG A 690 1.08 -7.56 -7.81
C ARG A 690 0.38 -6.22 -8.07
N ALA A 691 1.04 -5.33 -8.80
CA ALA A 691 0.47 -4.05 -9.20
C ALA A 691 -0.74 -4.23 -10.13
N LEU A 692 -0.62 -5.11 -11.13
CA LEU A 692 -1.68 -5.38 -12.11
C LEU A 692 -2.92 -5.99 -11.44
N MET A 693 -2.71 -6.82 -10.43
CA MET A 693 -3.79 -7.43 -9.65
C MET A 693 -4.62 -6.38 -8.90
N LEU A 694 -3.97 -5.33 -8.38
CA LEU A 694 -4.65 -4.24 -7.69
C LEU A 694 -5.31 -3.25 -8.66
N ASN A 695 -4.70 -3.03 -9.82
CA ASN A 695 -5.21 -2.10 -10.83
C ASN A 695 -5.05 -2.68 -12.26
N PRO A 696 -5.97 -3.57 -12.68
CA PRO A 696 -5.86 -4.25 -13.98
C PRO A 696 -6.17 -3.34 -15.18
N ALA A 697 -6.76 -2.17 -14.92
CA ALA A 697 -7.06 -1.17 -15.93
C ALA A 697 -5.82 -0.32 -16.30
N ASP A 698 -4.75 -0.37 -15.51
CA ASP A 698 -3.57 0.46 -15.72
C ASP A 698 -2.81 0.04 -17.01
N ARG A 699 -2.52 1.02 -17.87
CA ARG A 699 -1.83 0.76 -19.14
C ARG A 699 -0.32 0.68 -18.96
N ASP A 700 0.24 1.41 -17.99
CA ASP A 700 1.67 1.46 -17.74
C ASP A 700 2.14 0.18 -17.06
N ILE A 701 1.35 -0.34 -16.11
CA ILE A 701 1.63 -1.65 -15.48
C ILE A 701 1.69 -2.74 -16.55
N ARG A 702 0.68 -2.83 -17.42
CA ARG A 702 0.65 -3.85 -18.50
C ARG A 702 1.83 -3.70 -19.47
N PHE A 703 2.15 -2.47 -19.87
CA PHE A 703 3.28 -2.20 -20.75
C PHE A 703 4.60 -2.63 -20.11
N ASN A 704 4.89 -2.19 -18.87
CA ASN A 704 6.13 -2.53 -18.18
C ASN A 704 6.22 -4.02 -17.85
N LEU A 705 5.11 -4.65 -17.46
CA LEU A 705 5.05 -6.09 -17.25
C LEU A 705 5.37 -6.85 -18.53
N GLN A 706 4.75 -6.49 -19.65
CA GLN A 706 5.01 -7.10 -20.95
C GLN A 706 6.48 -6.91 -21.36
N PHE A 707 7.03 -5.73 -21.14
CA PHE A 707 8.42 -5.43 -21.43
C PHE A 707 9.39 -6.21 -20.54
N ALA A 708 9.12 -6.31 -19.24
CA ALA A 708 9.90 -7.13 -18.31
C ALA A 708 9.83 -8.63 -18.65
N ARG A 709 8.64 -9.14 -18.99
CA ARG A 709 8.43 -10.50 -19.53
C ARG A 709 9.14 -10.69 -20.88
N SER A 710 9.30 -9.66 -21.70
CA SER A 710 10.13 -9.74 -22.92
C SER A 710 11.62 -9.98 -22.61
N LYS A 711 12.07 -9.65 -21.39
CA LYS A 711 13.42 -9.94 -20.90
C LYS A 711 13.53 -11.26 -20.13
N THR A 712 12.47 -11.98 -19.77
CA THR A 712 12.60 -13.31 -19.14
C THR A 712 13.14 -14.35 -20.13
N ILE A 713 13.68 -15.46 -19.61
CA ILE A 713 14.21 -16.55 -20.45
C ILE A 713 13.06 -17.26 -21.15
N ASP A 714 12.06 -17.70 -20.38
CA ASP A 714 10.90 -18.42 -20.92
C ASP A 714 9.90 -17.46 -21.54
N LYS A 715 9.48 -17.79 -22.77
CA LYS A 715 8.45 -17.09 -23.54
C LYS A 715 7.18 -17.92 -23.60
N ILE A 716 6.54 -18.10 -22.45
CA ILE A 716 5.29 -18.85 -22.36
C ILE A 716 4.16 -17.96 -22.88
N VAL A 717 3.63 -18.32 -24.04
CA VAL A 717 2.43 -17.69 -24.61
C VAL A 717 1.22 -18.39 -24.01
N PRO A 718 0.26 -17.67 -23.40
CA PRO A 718 -0.98 -18.27 -22.92
C PRO A 718 -1.72 -19.01 -24.03
N ALA A 719 -2.39 -20.11 -23.69
CA ALA A 719 -3.24 -20.83 -24.64
C ALA A 719 -4.32 -19.92 -25.25
N ASP A 720 -4.67 -20.16 -26.51
CA ASP A 720 -5.69 -19.37 -27.21
C ASP A 720 -7.03 -19.47 -26.50
N GLU A 721 -7.51 -18.34 -25.99
CA GLU A 721 -8.86 -18.20 -25.45
C GLU A 721 -9.83 -17.78 -26.56
N MET A 722 -11.07 -18.25 -26.50
CA MET A 722 -12.13 -17.80 -27.40
C MET A 722 -12.28 -16.26 -27.30
N PHE A 723 -12.44 -15.58 -28.44
CA PHE A 723 -12.41 -14.11 -28.50
C PHE A 723 -13.45 -13.41 -27.58
N PHE A 724 -14.58 -14.06 -27.30
CA PHE A 724 -15.60 -13.49 -26.41
C PHE A 724 -15.20 -13.58 -24.93
N VAL A 725 -14.38 -14.57 -24.53
CA VAL A 725 -13.84 -14.69 -23.17
C VAL A 725 -12.83 -13.58 -22.93
N THR A 726 -11.94 -13.32 -23.88
CA THR A 726 -10.96 -12.24 -23.79
C THR A 726 -11.64 -10.88 -23.79
N TRP A 727 -12.67 -10.68 -24.63
CA TRP A 727 -13.49 -9.47 -24.61
C TRP A 727 -14.22 -9.28 -23.27
N TYR A 728 -14.85 -10.33 -22.73
CA TYR A 728 -15.54 -10.26 -21.44
C TYR A 728 -14.56 -9.93 -20.30
N LYS A 729 -13.41 -10.60 -20.23
CA LYS A 729 -12.35 -10.29 -19.27
C LYS A 729 -11.85 -8.85 -19.43
N ALA A 730 -11.73 -8.35 -20.66
CA ALA A 730 -11.34 -6.96 -20.90
C ALA A 730 -12.38 -5.96 -20.38
N VAL A 731 -13.68 -6.26 -20.50
CA VAL A 731 -14.75 -5.46 -19.89
C VAL A 731 -14.62 -5.50 -18.36
N VAL A 732 -14.54 -6.68 -17.75
CA VAL A 732 -14.40 -6.82 -16.28
C VAL A 732 -13.17 -6.08 -15.77
N ASN A 733 -12.04 -6.20 -16.46
CA ASN A 733 -10.76 -5.58 -16.12
C ASN A 733 -10.58 -4.13 -16.60
N SER A 734 -11.62 -3.50 -17.15
CA SER A 734 -11.58 -2.10 -17.58
C SER A 734 -11.63 -1.11 -16.39
N ALA A 735 -12.03 -1.59 -15.22
CA ALA A 735 -12.05 -0.84 -13.97
C ALA A 735 -11.59 -1.74 -12.80
N SER A 736 -11.17 -1.12 -11.69
CA SER A 736 -10.86 -1.82 -10.44
C SER A 736 -12.13 -2.16 -9.65
N VAL A 737 -11.99 -3.01 -8.63
CA VAL A 737 -13.08 -3.50 -7.78
C VAL A 737 -13.89 -2.33 -7.22
N ASP A 738 -13.19 -1.35 -6.65
CA ASP A 738 -13.81 -0.19 -5.99
C ASP A 738 -14.38 0.82 -6.99
N ARG A 739 -13.85 0.86 -8.20
CA ARG A 739 -14.41 1.69 -9.27
C ARG A 739 -15.71 1.09 -9.80
N TRP A 740 -15.79 -0.23 -9.96
CA TRP A 740 -17.05 -0.93 -10.24
C TRP A 740 -18.08 -0.74 -9.13
N ALA A 741 -17.66 -0.84 -7.86
CA ALA A 741 -18.53 -0.57 -6.71
C ALA A 741 -19.07 0.86 -6.71
N SER A 742 -18.21 1.84 -7.03
CA SER A 742 -18.58 3.25 -7.14
C SER A 742 -19.57 3.50 -8.29
N ILE A 743 -19.38 2.85 -9.44
CA ILE A 743 -20.35 2.86 -10.57
C ILE A 743 -21.70 2.27 -10.13
N ALA A 744 -21.68 1.18 -9.36
CA ALA A 744 -22.91 0.60 -8.79
C ALA A 744 -23.63 1.59 -7.87
N VAL A 745 -22.94 2.20 -6.90
CA VAL A 745 -23.53 3.21 -5.98
C VAL A 745 -24.12 4.40 -6.76
N PHE A 746 -23.40 4.92 -7.75
CA PHE A 746 -23.92 5.99 -8.60
C PHE A 746 -25.18 5.54 -9.36
N SER A 747 -25.15 4.33 -9.91
CA SER A 747 -26.26 3.79 -10.68
C SER A 747 -27.52 3.61 -9.83
N ILE A 748 -27.42 3.10 -8.60
CA ILE A 748 -28.60 2.97 -7.72
C ILE A 748 -29.16 4.35 -7.32
N CYS A 749 -28.32 5.35 -7.06
CA CYS A 749 -28.77 6.72 -6.82
C CYS A 749 -29.53 7.28 -8.04
N ALA A 750 -29.00 7.05 -9.25
CA ALA A 750 -29.66 7.47 -10.49
C ALA A 750 -31.01 6.76 -10.68
N VAL A 751 -31.11 5.46 -10.38
CA VAL A 751 -32.38 4.70 -10.39
C VAL A 751 -33.41 5.37 -9.48
N LEU A 752 -33.06 5.68 -8.23
CA LEU A 752 -33.98 6.28 -7.27
C LEU A 752 -34.48 7.67 -7.72
N VAL A 753 -33.60 8.50 -8.27
CA VAL A 753 -33.98 9.81 -8.83
C VAL A 753 -34.91 9.64 -10.04
N LEU A 754 -34.58 8.74 -10.97
CA LEU A 754 -35.38 8.50 -12.17
C LEU A 754 -36.75 7.87 -11.86
N LEU A 755 -36.83 7.07 -10.79
CA LEU A 755 -38.12 6.59 -10.25
C LEU A 755 -38.98 7.75 -9.72
N LEU A 756 -38.39 8.74 -9.04
CA LEU A 756 -39.15 9.95 -8.64
C LEU A 756 -39.64 10.73 -9.87
N VAL A 757 -38.82 10.85 -10.93
CA VAL A 757 -39.23 11.48 -12.20
C VAL A 757 -40.35 10.69 -12.88
N TYR A 758 -40.28 9.36 -12.86
CA TYR A 758 -41.34 8.48 -13.38
C TYR A 758 -42.67 8.64 -12.63
N LEU A 759 -42.61 8.72 -11.30
CA LEU A 759 -43.79 8.78 -10.44
C LEU A 759 -44.44 10.17 -10.42
N PHE A 760 -43.65 11.25 -10.41
CA PHE A 760 -44.14 12.62 -10.20
C PHE A 760 -44.00 13.52 -11.44
N GLY A 761 -43.48 13.01 -12.56
CA GLY A 761 -43.34 13.75 -13.80
C GLY A 761 -44.69 14.20 -14.36
N SER A 762 -44.85 15.50 -14.59
CA SER A 762 -46.11 16.09 -15.09
C SER A 762 -46.37 15.81 -16.57
N ARG A 763 -45.31 15.53 -17.36
CA ARG A 763 -45.41 15.21 -18.79
C ARG A 763 -45.09 13.75 -19.06
N ALA A 764 -45.80 13.14 -20.00
CA ALA A 764 -45.60 11.73 -20.39
C ALA A 764 -44.16 11.43 -20.85
N VAL A 765 -43.49 12.40 -21.49
CA VAL A 765 -42.08 12.26 -21.91
C VAL A 765 -41.16 12.04 -20.71
N PHE A 766 -41.29 12.85 -19.65
CA PHE A 766 -40.48 12.69 -18.44
C PHE A 766 -40.73 11.35 -17.77
N ARG A 767 -41.98 10.86 -17.77
CA ARG A 767 -42.29 9.54 -17.22
C ARG A 767 -41.62 8.42 -18.01
N LYS A 768 -41.65 8.46 -19.35
CA LYS A 768 -40.96 7.48 -20.19
C LYS A 768 -39.44 7.51 -19.98
N VAL A 769 -38.84 8.70 -19.94
CA VAL A 769 -37.40 8.86 -19.65
C VAL A 769 -37.04 8.31 -18.27
N GLY A 770 -37.85 8.61 -17.25
CA GLY A 770 -37.67 8.07 -15.90
C GLY A 770 -37.71 6.54 -15.87
N PHE A 771 -38.68 5.93 -16.54
CA PHE A 771 -38.82 4.46 -16.57
C PHE A 771 -37.65 3.77 -17.29
N PHE A 772 -37.39 4.12 -18.56
CA PHE A 772 -36.34 3.47 -19.33
C PHE A 772 -34.94 3.77 -18.78
N GLY A 773 -34.71 5.00 -18.30
CA GLY A 773 -33.48 5.37 -17.63
C GLY A 773 -33.26 4.57 -16.34
N ALA A 774 -34.31 4.38 -15.53
CA ALA A 774 -34.23 3.55 -14.32
C ALA A 774 -33.90 2.09 -14.67
N CYS A 775 -34.50 1.50 -15.70
CA CYS A 775 -34.15 0.16 -16.16
C CYS A 775 -32.68 0.04 -16.59
N PHE A 776 -32.18 1.02 -17.35
CA PHE A 776 -30.78 1.06 -17.81
C PHE A 776 -29.80 1.14 -16.63
N PHE A 777 -30.00 2.09 -15.71
CA PHE A 777 -29.12 2.21 -14.55
C PHE A 777 -29.26 1.04 -13.57
N PHE A 778 -30.42 0.40 -13.50
CA PHE A 778 -30.58 -0.82 -12.73
C PHE A 778 -29.76 -1.97 -13.30
N MET A 779 -29.71 -2.12 -14.63
CA MET A 779 -28.82 -3.10 -15.28
C MET A 779 -27.34 -2.79 -15.00
N LEU A 780 -26.93 -1.51 -15.09
CA LEU A 780 -25.57 -1.09 -14.74
C LEU A 780 -25.23 -1.37 -13.27
N PHE A 781 -26.19 -1.21 -12.36
CA PHE A 781 -26.02 -1.55 -10.94
C PHE A 781 -25.76 -3.06 -10.75
N LEU A 782 -26.52 -3.92 -11.42
CA LEU A 782 -26.33 -5.37 -11.36
C LEU A 782 -24.97 -5.79 -11.93
N LEU A 783 -24.62 -5.28 -13.12
CA LEU A 783 -23.32 -5.56 -13.75
C LEU A 783 -22.14 -5.04 -12.92
N GLY A 784 -22.24 -3.83 -12.38
CA GLY A 784 -21.20 -3.26 -11.52
C GLY A 784 -20.94 -4.11 -10.27
N ASN A 785 -22.01 -4.62 -9.61
CA ASN A 785 -21.86 -5.54 -8.48
C ASN A 785 -21.26 -6.90 -8.91
N LEU A 786 -21.73 -7.45 -10.04
CA LEU A 786 -21.24 -8.72 -10.56
C LEU A 786 -19.74 -8.65 -10.90
N PHE A 787 -19.32 -7.59 -11.59
CA PHE A 787 -17.92 -7.40 -11.99
C PHE A 787 -17.03 -7.12 -10.79
N ALA A 788 -17.45 -6.27 -9.84
CA ALA A 788 -16.74 -6.06 -8.59
C ALA A 788 -16.58 -7.35 -7.78
N TRP A 789 -17.65 -8.15 -7.67
CA TRP A 789 -17.62 -9.45 -7.01
C TRP A 789 -16.69 -10.44 -7.72
N GLN A 790 -16.77 -10.55 -9.05
CA GLN A 790 -15.94 -11.46 -9.82
C GLN A 790 -14.46 -11.12 -9.68
N GLN A 791 -14.11 -9.85 -9.79
CA GLN A 791 -12.73 -9.38 -9.67
C GLN A 791 -12.19 -9.54 -8.24
N LYS A 792 -13.03 -9.26 -7.22
CA LYS A 792 -12.68 -9.55 -5.82
C LYS A 792 -12.49 -11.04 -5.58
N SER A 793 -13.35 -11.89 -6.15
CA SER A 793 -13.21 -13.34 -6.05
C SER A 793 -11.93 -13.85 -6.73
N GLN A 794 -11.53 -13.27 -7.87
CA GLN A 794 -10.25 -13.58 -8.50
C GLN A 794 -9.06 -13.16 -7.64
N TYR A 795 -9.16 -12.01 -6.97
CA TYR A 795 -8.14 -11.53 -6.02
C TYR A 795 -8.00 -12.45 -4.80
N ASP A 796 -9.13 -12.87 -4.21
CA ASP A 796 -9.19 -13.71 -3.02
C ASP A 796 -8.73 -15.15 -3.32
N ASN A 797 -9.09 -15.69 -4.50
CA ASN A 797 -8.76 -17.05 -4.93
C ASN A 797 -7.52 -17.12 -5.82
N ARG A 798 -6.61 -16.15 -5.72
CA ARG A 798 -5.43 -16.10 -6.59
C ARG A 798 -4.52 -17.31 -6.41
N THR A 799 -4.03 -17.82 -7.53
CA THR A 799 -3.13 -18.97 -7.60
C THR A 799 -1.78 -18.64 -8.23
N GLY A 800 -1.61 -17.43 -8.77
CA GLY A 800 -0.40 -17.04 -9.49
C GLY A 800 0.86 -17.03 -8.61
N ALA A 801 1.97 -17.48 -9.20
CA ALA A 801 3.29 -17.48 -8.58
C ALA A 801 4.38 -17.24 -9.65
N ILE A 802 5.50 -16.67 -9.23
CA ILE A 802 6.68 -16.46 -10.06
C ILE A 802 7.79 -17.44 -9.65
N VAL A 803 8.44 -18.08 -10.61
CA VAL A 803 9.66 -18.86 -10.38
C VAL A 803 10.79 -17.91 -9.98
N VAL A 804 11.36 -18.09 -8.79
CA VAL A 804 12.43 -17.23 -8.25
C VAL A 804 13.81 -17.90 -8.27
N SER A 805 13.87 -19.23 -8.39
CA SER A 805 15.12 -19.95 -8.62
C SER A 805 15.60 -19.76 -10.06
N SER A 806 16.91 -19.62 -10.29
CA SER A 806 17.49 -19.42 -11.62
C SER A 806 16.99 -20.42 -12.65
N SER A 807 16.89 -21.69 -12.27
CA SER A 807 16.20 -22.73 -13.02
C SER A 807 15.62 -23.78 -12.08
N VAL A 808 14.48 -24.36 -12.47
CA VAL A 808 13.80 -25.43 -11.75
C VAL A 808 13.36 -26.52 -12.73
N SER A 809 13.69 -27.76 -12.39
CA SER A 809 13.18 -28.93 -13.10
C SER A 809 11.80 -29.28 -12.55
N VAL A 810 10.78 -29.14 -13.40
CA VAL A 810 9.40 -29.50 -13.09
C VAL A 810 9.27 -31.02 -13.18
N LYS A 811 8.76 -31.64 -12.12
CA LYS A 811 8.63 -33.10 -12.00
C LYS A 811 7.25 -33.57 -12.42
N ALA A 812 7.17 -34.74 -13.06
CA ALA A 812 5.89 -35.33 -13.44
C ALA A 812 5.06 -35.74 -12.20
N THR A 813 5.72 -36.22 -11.15
CA THR A 813 5.14 -36.58 -9.85
C THR A 813 5.95 -35.93 -8.72
N PRO A 814 5.34 -35.69 -7.55
CA PRO A 814 6.06 -35.10 -6.43
C PRO A 814 7.08 -36.11 -5.88
N GLY A 815 8.37 -35.83 -6.04
CA GLY A 815 9.45 -36.70 -5.58
C GLY A 815 10.82 -36.29 -6.09
N LYS A 816 11.86 -36.48 -5.27
CA LYS A 816 13.25 -36.12 -5.66
C LYS A 816 13.76 -36.96 -6.83
N SER A 817 13.33 -38.22 -6.92
CA SER A 817 13.72 -39.18 -7.98
C SER A 817 12.70 -39.26 -9.13
N ALA A 818 11.66 -38.42 -9.12
CA ALA A 818 10.65 -38.42 -10.16
C ALA A 818 11.23 -37.96 -11.51
N SER A 819 10.64 -38.47 -12.61
CA SER A 819 10.99 -38.07 -13.97
C SER A 819 10.75 -36.59 -14.19
N GLU A 820 11.65 -35.96 -14.94
CA GLU A 820 11.59 -34.55 -15.27
C GLU A 820 10.63 -34.35 -16.45
N ALA A 821 9.65 -33.47 -16.29
CA ALA A 821 8.69 -33.15 -17.34
C ALA A 821 9.24 -32.05 -18.27
N PHE A 822 9.69 -30.93 -17.68
CA PHE A 822 10.30 -29.80 -18.39
C PHE A 822 11.04 -28.89 -17.40
N ILE A 823 11.74 -27.87 -17.89
CA ILE A 823 12.48 -26.90 -17.08
C ILE A 823 11.82 -25.53 -17.20
N LEU A 824 11.73 -24.82 -16.08
CA LEU A 824 11.36 -23.41 -16.01
C LEU A 824 12.52 -22.59 -15.44
N HIS A 825 12.58 -21.32 -15.81
CA HIS A 825 13.60 -20.37 -15.38
C HIS A 825 12.99 -19.23 -14.57
N GLU A 826 13.86 -18.49 -13.89
CA GLU A 826 13.45 -17.34 -13.08
C GLU A 826 12.63 -16.31 -13.89
N GLY A 827 11.65 -15.70 -13.23
CA GLY A 827 10.73 -14.72 -13.80
C GLY A 827 9.54 -15.32 -14.55
N THR A 828 9.46 -16.64 -14.66
CA THR A 828 8.33 -17.33 -15.29
C THR A 828 7.11 -17.33 -14.38
N CYS A 829 5.96 -16.93 -14.93
CA CYS A 829 4.68 -16.96 -14.24
C CYS A 829 4.00 -18.33 -14.40
N VAL A 830 3.53 -18.87 -13.29
CA VAL A 830 2.81 -20.14 -13.19
C VAL A 830 1.60 -20.00 -12.27
N GLU A 831 0.57 -20.82 -12.47
CA GLU A 831 -0.55 -20.95 -11.55
C GLU A 831 -0.33 -22.16 -10.63
N VAL A 832 -0.47 -21.96 -9.33
CA VAL A 832 -0.40 -23.02 -8.32
C VAL A 832 -1.76 -23.70 -8.21
N VAL A 833 -1.86 -24.91 -8.76
CA VAL A 833 -3.11 -25.69 -8.83
C VAL A 833 -3.35 -26.49 -7.55
N ASP A 834 -2.28 -26.93 -6.88
CA ASP A 834 -2.38 -27.71 -5.64
C ASP A 834 -1.31 -27.31 -4.62
N LYS A 835 -1.75 -27.13 -3.36
CA LYS A 835 -0.95 -26.78 -2.18
C LYS A 835 -1.03 -27.82 -1.05
N THR A 836 -1.77 -28.91 -1.24
CA THR A 836 -2.07 -29.91 -0.20
C THR A 836 -0.84 -30.68 0.26
N LEU A 837 0.11 -30.94 -0.64
CA LEU A 837 1.31 -31.73 -0.33
C LEU A 837 2.42 -30.87 0.32
N PRO A 838 2.93 -31.25 1.51
CA PRO A 838 4.04 -30.53 2.14
C PRO A 838 5.32 -30.56 1.29
N GLY A 839 5.97 -29.40 1.15
CA GLY A 839 7.25 -29.26 0.44
C GLY A 839 7.14 -29.22 -1.09
N TRP A 840 5.96 -29.45 -1.67
CA TRP A 840 5.72 -29.40 -3.11
C TRP A 840 4.54 -28.49 -3.47
N ARG A 841 4.51 -28.05 -4.72
CA ARG A 841 3.40 -27.32 -5.34
C ARG A 841 3.13 -27.94 -6.71
N ALA A 842 1.88 -28.23 -7.02
CA ALA A 842 1.49 -28.51 -8.39
C ALA A 842 1.31 -27.17 -9.10
N VAL A 843 1.95 -27.02 -10.26
CA VAL A 843 1.95 -25.80 -11.06
C VAL A 843 1.47 -26.08 -12.47
N GLN A 844 0.80 -25.10 -13.05
CA GLN A 844 0.42 -25.06 -14.46
C GLN A 844 0.97 -23.79 -15.09
N THR A 845 1.55 -23.93 -16.28
CA THR A 845 2.05 -22.82 -17.08
C THR A 845 0.94 -22.29 -18.00
N GLY A 846 1.08 -21.05 -18.49
CA GLY A 846 0.06 -20.43 -19.35
C GLY A 846 -0.24 -21.18 -20.66
N ASP A 847 0.70 -22.00 -21.15
CA ASP A 847 0.51 -22.85 -22.33
C ASP A 847 -0.16 -24.21 -22.02
N GLY A 848 -0.55 -24.44 -20.75
CA GLY A 848 -1.27 -25.62 -20.29
C GLY A 848 -0.38 -26.73 -19.72
N ARG A 849 0.96 -26.68 -19.84
CA ARG A 849 1.84 -27.72 -19.27
C ARG A 849 1.80 -27.67 -17.74
N SER A 850 1.73 -28.84 -17.12
CA SER A 850 1.61 -28.99 -15.66
C SER A 850 2.67 -29.92 -15.07
N GLY A 851 2.97 -29.73 -13.78
CA GLY A 851 3.81 -30.65 -13.02
C GLY A 851 4.07 -30.14 -11.60
N TRP A 852 5.09 -30.68 -10.94
CA TRP A 852 5.38 -30.43 -9.53
C TRP A 852 6.73 -29.75 -9.34
N VAL A 853 6.77 -28.73 -8.47
CA VAL A 853 8.00 -28.03 -8.09
C VAL A 853 8.14 -27.90 -6.56
N PRO A 854 9.36 -27.81 -6.03
CA PRO A 854 9.56 -27.58 -4.59
C PRO A 854 9.11 -26.18 -4.16
N VAL A 855 8.54 -26.05 -2.95
CA VAL A 855 7.97 -24.80 -2.44
C VAL A 855 8.95 -23.61 -2.48
N GLY A 856 10.22 -23.83 -2.14
CA GLY A 856 11.23 -22.76 -2.11
C GLY A 856 11.68 -22.22 -3.48
N THR A 857 11.12 -22.73 -4.58
CA THR A 857 11.46 -22.28 -5.94
C THR A 857 10.50 -21.22 -6.48
N LEU A 858 9.40 -20.96 -5.77
CA LEU A 858 8.33 -20.04 -6.16
C LEU A 858 8.16 -18.93 -5.14
N GLU A 859 7.75 -17.76 -5.61
CA GLU A 859 7.17 -16.71 -4.79
C GLU A 859 5.72 -16.46 -5.26
N GLU A 860 4.75 -16.62 -4.36
CA GLU A 860 3.34 -16.38 -4.67
C GLU A 860 3.07 -14.88 -4.82
N ILE A 861 2.17 -14.54 -5.74
CA ILE A 861 1.82 -13.16 -6.10
C ILE A 861 1.01 -12.51 -4.97
#